data_AF-A0A5E3WGY2-F1
#
_entry.id   AF-A0A5E3WGY2-F1
#
_cell.length_a   1.000
_cell.length_b   1.000
_cell.length_c   1.000
_cell.angle_alpha   90.00
_cell.angle_beta   90.00
_cell.angle_gamma   90.00
#
_symmetry.space_group_name_H-M   'P 1'
#
loop_
_entity.id
_entity.type
_entity.pdbx_description
1 polymer ?
#
loop_
_entity_poly.entity_id
_entity_poly.type
_entity_poly.pdbx_seq_one_letter_code
_entity_poly.pdbx_strand_id
1 'polypeptide(L)'
;MEYRFGKLANGQYVDGHERDDVVEYRQHSYLPRLWELESGLRQYDSATGREVSPDGTGSSIPWPPRRVVLWFHDESTFYANDRRWVGWAGPDAKATPRAKGEGQSLMVSDFFSPDYGWLRRRTTYPGDERKQDARVLFKAGKNRDGWFTNVTFVAQLEDAMTILAEDYPFEKHVFIVDNATIHAKRSETAPSARNMTKKPSRNVLANVTAIGEDGLPLLDSNGKAIKRKAKMSDARLHDGTPQPLYFPDDASICPKGYCKKAGQFKGMTRILEERGYTHAGKLRHQCDNFKCPESFDRSNPCCQRRLMYNEPDFVEVESLAEARASARGFELLFLPKFHCELNPIEQCWCMAKEWYRRQPPSDKEADLERNVLESLVRIPLESMRRFFNRSWRFGCAYKVLSAPFLTNSGDIVAIELPKFSLKRANQLLSVWSSNLQSCGVRERSTNRAALPPSKSKGVRILFERVLKYLWDDVVWPILQAIDVTSPSVDTDCLPHITWCVTGPLAQLPLHAAGNYSSDAGPRIYNYAVSSYTPSLSAHVRACRSQKRRSHAMPQNALIITQPATPGFAPIQKTAVEGARVHEILSEVGVECTALDGTDATVSSVKSSMDHSPWVHIACHGFQHRFDPTLSGFALQDGILTLNMLMSVMADDAELAFLSACQTATGDEKLSDESAHLAAGMIAAGFRGVVATMWSIQDADAPVVVEAYYRRLIELRKAGVVQEYETGAAYALHEAVKKLRESKSVGEGAFIRWVPFVHFGV
;
A
#
# COMPACT_ATOMS: atom_id res chain seq x y z
N MET A 1 22.29 -29.41 18.59
CA MET A 1 21.82 -29.75 17.22
C MET A 1 20.46 -29.08 17.06
N GLU A 2 20.47 -27.88 16.47
CA GLU A 2 19.29 -27.01 16.33
C GLU A 2 18.74 -27.12 14.92
N TYR A 3 17.69 -27.92 14.74
CA TYR A 3 16.76 -27.78 13.63
C TYR A 3 15.35 -28.02 14.18
N ARG A 4 14.45 -27.05 14.02
CA ARG A 4 13.01 -27.21 14.24
C ARG A 4 12.31 -27.27 12.90
N PHE A 5 11.31 -28.14 12.78
CA PHE A 5 10.43 -28.24 11.63
C PHE A 5 9.51 -27.01 11.58
N GLY A 6 9.58 -26.24 10.50
CA GLY A 6 8.75 -25.06 10.25
C GLY A 6 8.79 -24.68 8.78
N LYS A 7 7.75 -24.00 8.30
CA LYS A 7 7.75 -23.39 6.96
C LYS A 7 8.87 -22.35 6.93
N LEU A 8 9.82 -22.48 6.01
CA LEU A 8 10.70 -21.36 5.66
C LEU A 8 9.79 -20.18 5.33
N ALA A 9 9.91 -19.09 6.08
CA ALA A 9 9.30 -17.83 5.68
C ALA A 9 9.92 -17.48 4.32
N ASN A 10 9.12 -17.53 3.25
CA ASN A 10 9.53 -16.93 1.99
C ASN A 10 9.90 -15.48 2.34
N GLY A 11 11.10 -15.05 1.96
CA GLY A 11 11.54 -13.68 2.19
C GLY A 11 10.46 -12.71 1.73
N GLN A 12 10.21 -11.68 2.54
CA GLN A 12 9.30 -10.58 2.21
C GLN A 12 9.67 -10.09 0.81
N TYR A 13 8.73 -10.09 -0.13
CA TYR A 13 8.95 -9.48 -1.44
C TYR A 13 9.36 -8.03 -1.18
N VAL A 14 10.55 -7.63 -1.65
CA VAL A 14 10.94 -6.22 -1.61
C VAL A 14 9.92 -5.50 -2.47
N ASP A 15 9.13 -4.66 -1.81
CA ASP A 15 8.11 -3.87 -2.45
C ASP A 15 8.76 -2.99 -3.54
N GLY A 16 8.47 -3.30 -4.80
CA GLY A 16 8.98 -2.57 -5.96
C GLY A 16 8.09 -1.39 -6.36
N HIS A 17 6.95 -1.16 -5.68
CA HIS A 17 5.96 -0.13 -6.04
C HIS A 17 6.59 1.27 -6.03
N GLU A 18 7.46 1.54 -5.06
CA GLU A 18 8.07 2.87 -4.85
C GLU A 18 9.50 2.99 -5.39
N ARG A 19 9.90 2.11 -6.33
CA ARG A 19 11.12 2.31 -7.09
C ARG A 19 10.99 3.55 -7.99
N ASP A 20 12.02 4.40 -8.02
CA ASP A 20 12.01 5.65 -8.80
C ASP A 20 11.54 5.46 -10.26
N ASP A 21 12.05 4.43 -10.96
CA ASP A 21 11.66 4.15 -12.35
C ASP A 21 10.19 3.72 -12.50
N VAL A 22 9.63 3.06 -11.48
CA VAL A 22 8.23 2.63 -11.45
C VAL A 22 7.32 3.80 -11.13
N VAL A 23 7.69 4.62 -10.14
CA VAL A 23 6.95 5.84 -9.76
C VAL A 23 6.97 6.85 -10.90
N GLU A 24 8.11 7.05 -11.56
CA GLU A 24 8.24 7.94 -12.71
C GLU A 24 7.29 7.53 -13.84
N TYR A 25 7.29 6.25 -14.23
CA TYR A 25 6.37 5.73 -15.24
C TYR A 25 4.89 5.84 -14.81
N ARG A 26 4.58 5.50 -13.55
CA ARG A 26 3.23 5.60 -12.98
C ARG A 26 2.71 7.04 -13.06
N GLN A 27 3.50 8.00 -12.58
CA GLN A 27 3.08 9.40 -12.43
C GLN A 27 3.16 10.22 -13.71
N HIS A 28 4.08 9.91 -14.62
CA HIS A 28 4.36 10.74 -15.80
C HIS A 28 3.95 10.09 -17.12
N SER A 29 3.53 8.82 -17.13
CA SER A 29 3.12 8.14 -18.36
C SER A 29 1.77 7.44 -18.21
N TYR A 30 1.68 6.45 -17.32
CA TYR A 30 0.49 5.60 -17.24
C TYR A 30 -0.75 6.34 -16.75
N LEU A 31 -0.69 6.95 -15.56
CA LEU A 31 -1.86 7.60 -14.99
C LEU A 31 -2.30 8.86 -15.76
N PRO A 32 -1.39 9.76 -16.21
CA PRO A 32 -1.75 10.87 -17.09
C PRO A 32 -2.56 10.41 -18.31
N ARG A 33 -2.11 9.33 -18.96
CA ARG A 33 -2.80 8.80 -20.12
C ARG A 33 -4.19 8.24 -19.78
N LEU A 34 -4.35 7.55 -18.65
CA LEU A 34 -5.68 7.11 -18.21
C LEU A 34 -6.65 8.28 -17.98
N TRP A 35 -6.18 9.39 -17.39
CA TRP A 35 -7.03 10.57 -17.17
C TRP A 35 -7.41 11.30 -18.45
N GLU A 36 -6.53 11.32 -19.47
CA GLU A 36 -6.90 11.83 -20.80
C GLU A 36 -8.04 11.01 -21.45
N LEU A 37 -8.14 9.72 -21.11
CA LEU A 37 -9.19 8.84 -21.61
C LEU A 37 -10.48 8.93 -20.80
N GLU A 38 -10.43 9.44 -19.56
CA GLU A 38 -11.51 9.43 -18.57
C GLU A 38 -12.82 10.00 -19.10
N SER A 39 -12.78 11.12 -19.83
CA SER A 39 -13.98 11.76 -20.38
C SER A 39 -14.73 10.90 -21.41
N GLY A 40 -14.07 9.91 -21.99
CA GLY A 40 -14.67 8.97 -22.95
C GLY A 40 -15.12 7.65 -22.33
N LEU A 41 -14.84 7.41 -21.04
CA LEU A 41 -15.19 6.17 -20.35
C LEU A 41 -16.62 6.19 -19.81
N ARG A 42 -17.21 5.00 -19.68
CA ARG A 42 -18.44 4.83 -18.91
C ARG A 42 -18.17 4.90 -17.42
N GLN A 43 -19.15 5.45 -16.70
CA GLN A 43 -19.12 5.50 -15.24
C GLN A 43 -20.06 4.44 -14.67
N TYR A 44 -19.65 3.87 -13.55
CA TYR A 44 -20.39 2.80 -12.88
C TYR A 44 -20.55 3.13 -11.40
N ASP A 45 -21.72 2.84 -10.84
CA ASP A 45 -21.98 3.00 -9.42
C ASP A 45 -21.13 2.01 -8.61
N SER A 46 -20.46 2.50 -7.57
CA SER A 46 -19.50 1.70 -6.80
C SER A 46 -20.16 0.61 -5.95
N ALA A 47 -21.42 0.79 -5.54
CA ALA A 47 -22.12 -0.19 -4.72
C ALA A 47 -22.75 -1.29 -5.56
N THR A 48 -23.46 -0.91 -6.61
CA THR A 48 -24.28 -1.81 -7.42
C THR A 48 -23.55 -2.32 -8.66
N GLY A 49 -22.58 -1.58 -9.21
CA GLY A 49 -21.96 -1.88 -10.50
C GLY A 49 -22.87 -1.57 -11.70
N ARG A 50 -23.94 -0.79 -11.50
CA ARG A 50 -24.80 -0.32 -12.59
C ARG A 50 -24.17 0.87 -13.29
N GLU A 51 -24.41 1.01 -14.58
CA GLU A 51 -23.97 2.17 -15.36
C GLU A 51 -24.69 3.43 -14.88
N VAL A 52 -23.95 4.54 -14.77
CA VAL A 52 -24.44 5.84 -14.29
C VAL A 52 -24.53 6.78 -15.49
N SER A 53 -25.68 7.45 -15.65
CA SER A 53 -25.83 8.50 -16.67
C SER A 53 -24.95 9.71 -16.33
N PRO A 54 -24.35 10.39 -17.31
CA PRO A 54 -23.42 11.51 -17.09
C PRO A 54 -24.00 12.69 -16.28
N ASP A 55 -25.33 12.80 -16.17
CA ASP A 55 -26.05 13.89 -15.51
C ASP A 55 -26.80 13.45 -14.23
N GLY A 56 -26.74 12.17 -13.86
CA GLY A 56 -27.45 11.63 -12.69
C GLY A 56 -28.98 11.65 -12.78
N THR A 57 -29.58 12.07 -13.91
CA THR A 57 -31.05 12.25 -14.03
C THR A 57 -31.79 11.06 -14.65
N GLY A 58 -31.07 10.04 -15.11
CA GLY A 58 -31.67 8.90 -15.81
C GLY A 58 -32.23 9.25 -17.20
N SER A 59 -31.96 10.46 -17.70
CA SER A 59 -32.35 10.90 -19.05
C SER A 59 -31.34 10.44 -20.10
N SER A 60 -31.86 9.98 -21.25
CA SER A 60 -31.08 9.51 -22.40
C SER A 60 -30.54 10.70 -23.22
N ILE A 61 -29.52 11.39 -22.72
CA ILE A 61 -28.72 12.29 -23.58
C ILE A 61 -27.83 11.41 -24.48
N PRO A 62 -27.64 11.75 -25.78
CA PRO A 62 -26.71 11.01 -26.63
C PRO A 62 -25.29 11.16 -26.09
N TRP A 63 -24.65 10.02 -25.82
CA TRP A 63 -23.26 9.91 -25.38
C TRP A 63 -22.28 10.67 -26.30
N PRO A 64 -21.10 11.09 -25.80
CA PRO A 64 -20.10 11.77 -26.62
C PRO A 64 -19.74 10.94 -27.86
N PRO A 65 -19.42 11.58 -29.00
CA PRO A 65 -19.27 10.92 -30.31
C PRO A 65 -18.07 9.96 -30.43
N ARG A 66 -17.25 9.80 -29.38
CA ARG A 66 -16.10 8.86 -29.35
C ARG A 66 -16.01 8.17 -27.99
N ARG A 67 -16.74 7.06 -27.86
CA ARG A 67 -16.71 6.20 -26.67
C ARG A 67 -15.37 5.48 -26.58
N VAL A 68 -14.75 5.49 -25.40
CA VAL A 68 -13.51 4.77 -25.11
C VAL A 68 -13.82 3.50 -24.33
N VAL A 69 -13.22 2.38 -24.74
CA VAL A 69 -13.36 1.08 -24.09
C VAL A 69 -11.97 0.55 -23.76
N LEU A 70 -11.74 0.28 -22.47
CA LEU A 70 -10.49 -0.30 -21.97
C LEU A 70 -10.59 -1.82 -21.94
N TRP A 71 -9.57 -2.49 -22.47
CA TRP A 71 -9.42 -3.94 -22.49
C TRP A 71 -8.19 -4.37 -21.72
N PHE A 72 -8.40 -4.83 -20.49
CA PHE A 72 -7.34 -5.35 -19.62
C PHE A 72 -7.02 -6.80 -19.98
N HIS A 73 -5.75 -7.14 -20.06
CA HIS A 73 -5.27 -8.47 -20.41
C HIS A 73 -4.37 -9.02 -19.31
N ASP A 74 -4.50 -10.31 -19.06
CA ASP A 74 -3.66 -11.06 -18.13
C ASP A 74 -3.83 -12.57 -18.34
N GLU A 75 -3.00 -13.37 -17.68
CA GLU A 75 -3.08 -14.83 -17.66
C GLU A 75 -3.19 -15.41 -16.25
N SER A 76 -4.10 -16.39 -16.08
CA SER A 76 -4.25 -17.11 -14.82
C SER A 76 -4.14 -18.62 -15.02
N THR A 77 -3.36 -19.27 -14.15
CA THR A 77 -3.26 -20.73 -14.09
C THR A 77 -4.24 -21.31 -13.07
N PHE A 78 -4.96 -22.36 -13.50
CA PHE A 78 -5.84 -23.21 -12.70
C PHE A 78 -5.22 -24.59 -12.57
N TYR A 79 -5.38 -25.20 -11.40
CA TYR A 79 -4.85 -26.52 -11.10
C TYR A 79 -5.99 -27.49 -10.79
N ALA A 80 -5.88 -28.74 -11.26
CA ALA A 80 -6.89 -29.78 -11.07
C ALA A 80 -7.27 -29.97 -9.60
N ASN A 81 -6.27 -29.87 -8.71
CA ASN A 81 -6.44 -30.06 -7.27
C ASN A 81 -6.60 -28.72 -6.50
N ASP A 82 -6.77 -27.55 -7.13
CA ASP A 82 -7.06 -26.32 -6.38
C ASP A 82 -8.46 -26.37 -5.74
N ARG A 83 -8.51 -26.59 -4.42
CA ARG A 83 -9.74 -26.78 -3.63
C ARG A 83 -9.73 -25.98 -2.34
N ARG A 84 -10.89 -25.83 -1.69
CA ARG A 84 -10.97 -25.23 -0.34
C ARG A 84 -10.61 -26.28 0.71
N TRP A 85 -9.53 -26.04 1.44
CA TRP A 85 -8.92 -27.02 2.36
C TRP A 85 -9.30 -26.85 3.83
N VAL A 86 -10.05 -25.80 4.18
CA VAL A 86 -10.46 -25.48 5.56
C VAL A 86 -11.97 -25.57 5.68
N GLY A 87 -12.45 -26.40 6.61
CA GLY A 87 -13.86 -26.58 6.92
C GLY A 87 -14.06 -27.30 8.26
N TRP A 88 -15.25 -27.19 8.82
CA TRP A 88 -15.64 -27.89 10.05
C TRP A 88 -15.98 -29.34 9.73
N ALA A 89 -15.39 -30.26 10.48
CA ALA A 89 -15.64 -31.69 10.36
C ALA A 89 -16.34 -32.17 11.64
N GLY A 90 -17.48 -32.86 11.48
CA GLY A 90 -18.18 -33.47 12.61
C GLY A 90 -17.42 -34.68 13.18
N PRO A 91 -17.81 -35.19 14.35
CA PRO A 91 -17.13 -36.32 15.02
C PRO A 91 -17.01 -37.57 14.15
N ASP A 92 -17.95 -37.78 13.23
CA ASP A 92 -18.02 -38.95 12.35
C ASP A 92 -17.32 -38.74 10.98
N ALA A 93 -16.67 -37.59 10.77
CA ALA A 93 -16.02 -37.29 9.51
C ALA A 93 -14.77 -38.17 9.31
N LYS A 94 -14.85 -39.12 8.37
CA LYS A 94 -13.72 -39.98 8.01
C LYS A 94 -12.66 -39.20 7.24
N ALA A 95 -11.39 -39.39 7.61
CA ALA A 95 -10.26 -38.85 6.86
C ALA A 95 -10.18 -39.49 5.47
N THR A 96 -10.65 -38.78 4.44
CA THR A 96 -10.56 -39.23 3.05
C THR A 96 -9.15 -38.96 2.50
N PRO A 97 -8.41 -39.98 2.00
CA PRO A 97 -7.14 -39.78 1.31
C PRO A 97 -7.30 -38.89 0.08
N ARG A 98 -6.31 -38.05 -0.22
CA ARG A 98 -6.35 -37.09 -1.34
C ARG A 98 -5.09 -37.18 -2.19
N ALA A 99 -5.22 -36.80 -3.46
CA ALA A 99 -4.10 -36.75 -4.39
C ALA A 99 -3.04 -35.73 -3.91
N LYS A 100 -1.77 -36.12 -3.99
CA LYS A 100 -0.63 -35.28 -3.59
C LYS A 100 -0.27 -34.32 -4.73
N GLY A 101 -0.03 -33.05 -4.39
CA GLY A 101 0.38 -32.00 -5.34
C GLY A 101 -0.80 -31.28 -6.02
N GLU A 102 -0.48 -30.28 -6.84
CA GLU A 102 -1.47 -29.39 -7.48
C GLU A 102 -2.22 -30.07 -8.64
N GLY A 103 -1.71 -31.19 -9.15
CA GLY A 103 -2.30 -31.90 -10.29
C GLY A 103 -1.98 -31.22 -11.62
N GLN A 104 -2.76 -31.54 -12.67
CA GLN A 104 -2.59 -30.91 -13.98
C GLN A 104 -2.94 -29.43 -13.93
N SER A 105 -2.24 -28.62 -14.72
CA SER A 105 -2.51 -27.19 -14.86
C SER A 105 -3.19 -26.85 -16.19
N LEU A 106 -3.99 -25.79 -16.18
CA LEU A 106 -4.53 -25.14 -17.36
C LEU A 106 -4.37 -23.64 -17.19
N MET A 107 -3.63 -23.02 -18.10
CA MET A 107 -3.49 -21.57 -18.15
C MET A 107 -4.59 -21.00 -19.05
N VAL A 108 -5.20 -19.92 -18.61
CA VAL A 108 -6.19 -19.16 -19.37
C VAL A 108 -5.64 -17.75 -19.55
N SER A 109 -5.63 -17.27 -20.80
CA SER A 109 -5.36 -15.88 -21.14
C SER A 109 -6.59 -15.29 -21.80
N ASP A 110 -6.98 -14.06 -21.44
CA ASP A 110 -8.18 -13.41 -21.96
C ASP A 110 -8.10 -11.89 -21.83
N PHE A 111 -9.04 -11.18 -22.48
CA PHE A 111 -9.23 -9.74 -22.37
C PHE A 111 -10.54 -9.41 -21.64
N PHE A 112 -10.48 -8.43 -20.76
CA PHE A 112 -11.55 -8.00 -19.88
C PHE A 112 -11.89 -6.52 -20.09
N SER A 113 -13.18 -6.18 -20.20
CA SER A 113 -13.66 -4.80 -20.15
C SER A 113 -14.83 -4.64 -19.18
N PRO A 114 -14.93 -3.56 -18.39
CA PRO A 114 -16.13 -3.29 -17.57
C PRO A 114 -17.38 -3.03 -18.40
N ASP A 115 -17.22 -2.68 -19.67
CA ASP A 115 -18.32 -2.44 -20.61
C ASP A 115 -18.98 -3.74 -21.07
N TYR A 116 -18.17 -4.76 -21.39
CA TYR A 116 -18.60 -5.96 -22.12
C TYR A 116 -18.24 -7.29 -21.45
N GLY A 117 -17.45 -7.26 -20.38
CA GLY A 117 -16.87 -8.45 -19.75
C GLY A 117 -15.76 -9.07 -20.58
N TRP A 118 -15.73 -10.40 -20.67
CA TRP A 118 -14.75 -11.13 -21.51
C TRP A 118 -14.93 -10.84 -23.00
N LEU A 119 -13.83 -10.54 -23.69
CA LEU A 119 -13.82 -10.18 -25.12
C LEU A 119 -14.30 -11.32 -26.00
N ARG A 120 -15.46 -11.12 -26.61
CA ARG A 120 -16.12 -12.07 -27.50
C ARG A 120 -16.86 -11.34 -28.61
N ARG A 121 -17.16 -12.07 -29.69
CA ARG A 121 -18.02 -11.58 -30.76
C ARG A 121 -19.40 -11.22 -30.23
N ARG A 122 -19.96 -10.12 -30.74
CA ARG A 122 -21.27 -9.58 -30.38
C ARG A 122 -22.41 -10.47 -30.86
N THR A 123 -22.25 -11.04 -32.04
CA THR A 123 -23.21 -11.95 -32.67
C THR A 123 -22.52 -13.23 -33.07
N THR A 124 -23.06 -14.36 -32.64
CA THR A 124 -22.62 -15.69 -33.03
C THR A 124 -23.75 -16.36 -33.80
N TYR A 125 -23.44 -16.95 -34.95
CA TYR A 125 -24.41 -17.68 -35.78
C TYR A 125 -24.06 -19.17 -35.81
N PRO A 126 -25.05 -20.08 -35.86
CA PRO A 126 -24.79 -21.49 -36.09
C PRO A 126 -23.99 -21.69 -37.38
N GLY A 127 -22.82 -22.31 -37.30
CA GLY A 127 -21.92 -22.53 -38.45
C GLY A 127 -20.89 -21.42 -38.71
N ASP A 128 -20.78 -20.40 -37.84
CA ASP A 128 -19.71 -19.40 -37.95
C ASP A 128 -18.36 -20.01 -37.56
N GLU A 129 -17.49 -20.23 -38.55
CA GLU A 129 -16.15 -20.81 -38.36
C GLU A 129 -15.14 -19.81 -37.78
N ARG A 130 -15.49 -18.52 -37.67
CA ARG A 130 -14.58 -17.52 -37.09
C ARG A 130 -14.35 -17.79 -35.61
N LYS A 131 -13.21 -17.34 -35.10
CA LYS A 131 -12.92 -17.37 -33.66
C LYS A 131 -13.95 -16.53 -32.90
N GLN A 132 -14.61 -17.15 -31.92
CA GLN A 132 -15.77 -16.57 -31.22
C GLN A 132 -15.38 -15.67 -30.04
N ASP A 133 -14.20 -15.90 -29.46
CA ASP A 133 -13.64 -15.09 -28.39
C ASP A 133 -12.12 -14.95 -28.52
N ALA A 134 -11.55 -13.99 -27.80
CA ALA A 134 -10.11 -13.77 -27.78
C ALA A 134 -9.38 -14.70 -26.79
N ARG A 135 -10.08 -15.65 -26.15
CA ARG A 135 -9.51 -16.50 -25.11
C ARG A 135 -8.47 -17.44 -25.70
N VAL A 136 -7.45 -17.72 -24.90
CA VAL A 136 -6.49 -18.79 -25.15
C VAL A 136 -6.47 -19.72 -23.95
N LEU A 137 -6.74 -21.00 -24.20
CA LEU A 137 -6.49 -22.08 -23.26
C LEU A 137 -5.12 -22.67 -23.59
N PHE A 138 -4.24 -22.73 -22.59
CA PHE A 138 -2.86 -23.14 -22.79
C PHE A 138 -2.44 -24.20 -21.77
N LYS A 139 -1.97 -25.34 -22.27
CA LYS A 139 -1.58 -26.49 -21.46
C LYS A 139 -0.08 -26.47 -21.26
N ALA A 140 0.38 -25.79 -20.22
CA ALA A 140 1.80 -25.61 -19.95
C ALA A 140 2.53 -26.95 -19.70
N GLY A 141 3.72 -27.09 -20.29
CA GLY A 141 4.62 -28.22 -20.05
C GLY A 141 5.36 -28.69 -21.31
N LYS A 142 6.58 -29.21 -21.14
CA LYS A 142 7.45 -29.68 -22.24
C LYS A 142 6.80 -30.78 -23.11
N ASN A 143 5.93 -31.60 -22.52
CA ASN A 143 5.20 -32.67 -23.20
C ASN A 143 3.74 -32.30 -23.50
N ARG A 144 3.42 -30.99 -23.48
CA ARG A 144 2.09 -30.41 -23.76
C ARG A 144 2.28 -29.27 -24.76
N ASP A 145 1.70 -28.09 -24.53
CA ASP A 145 1.76 -26.96 -25.47
C ASP A 145 3.06 -26.15 -25.36
N GLY A 146 3.98 -26.54 -24.47
CA GLY A 146 5.25 -25.85 -24.24
C GLY A 146 5.10 -24.70 -23.24
N TRP A 147 5.51 -23.50 -23.66
CA TRP A 147 5.52 -22.28 -22.84
C TRP A 147 4.73 -21.17 -23.53
N PHE A 148 3.97 -20.38 -22.78
CA PHE A 148 3.29 -19.20 -23.31
C PHE A 148 4.35 -18.16 -23.66
N THR A 149 4.40 -17.74 -24.94
CA THR A 149 5.44 -16.83 -25.44
C THR A 149 4.83 -15.54 -25.99
N ASN A 150 5.68 -14.54 -26.23
CA ASN A 150 5.25 -13.32 -26.93
C ASN A 150 4.58 -13.61 -28.29
N VAL A 151 4.96 -14.68 -29.01
CA VAL A 151 4.31 -15.03 -30.28
C VAL A 151 2.86 -15.41 -30.05
N THR A 152 2.59 -16.21 -29.00
CA THR A 152 1.24 -16.61 -28.60
C THR A 152 0.41 -15.40 -28.17
N PHE A 153 1.00 -14.49 -27.37
CA PHE A 153 0.34 -13.26 -26.95
C PHE A 153 0.02 -12.33 -28.13
N VAL A 154 0.96 -12.10 -29.05
CA VAL A 154 0.73 -11.24 -30.22
C VAL A 154 -0.34 -11.84 -31.13
N ALA A 155 -0.36 -13.16 -31.33
CA ALA A 155 -1.43 -13.82 -32.08
C ALA A 155 -2.82 -13.61 -31.42
N GLN A 156 -2.88 -13.74 -30.09
CA GLN A 156 -4.10 -13.47 -29.34
C GLN A 156 -4.54 -11.99 -29.44
N LEU A 157 -3.59 -11.05 -29.39
CA LEU A 157 -3.85 -9.63 -29.59
C LEU A 157 -4.40 -9.34 -31.00
N GLU A 158 -3.89 -10.02 -32.04
CA GLU A 158 -4.43 -9.94 -33.40
C GLU A 158 -5.86 -10.46 -33.50
N ASP A 159 -6.18 -11.58 -32.83
CA ASP A 159 -7.55 -12.09 -32.73
C ASP A 159 -8.47 -11.07 -32.05
N ALA A 160 -8.02 -10.49 -30.93
CA ALA A 160 -8.76 -9.46 -30.19
C ALA A 160 -9.05 -8.23 -31.06
N MET A 161 -8.02 -7.69 -31.73
CA MET A 161 -8.18 -6.56 -32.65
C MET A 161 -9.12 -6.86 -33.82
N THR A 162 -9.12 -8.10 -34.31
CA THR A 162 -10.04 -8.53 -35.38
C THR A 162 -11.49 -8.54 -34.90
N ILE A 163 -11.76 -9.09 -33.71
CA ILE A 163 -13.10 -9.04 -33.11
C ILE A 163 -13.55 -7.58 -32.93
N LEU A 164 -12.69 -6.71 -32.41
CA LEU A 164 -13.04 -5.31 -32.16
C LEU A 164 -13.29 -4.52 -33.45
N ALA A 165 -12.45 -4.69 -34.47
CA ALA A 165 -12.61 -4.01 -35.75
C ALA A 165 -13.90 -4.42 -36.48
N GLU A 166 -14.33 -5.67 -36.35
CA GLU A 166 -15.54 -6.17 -37.00
C GLU A 166 -16.81 -5.83 -36.21
N ASP A 167 -16.81 -6.03 -34.90
CA ASP A 167 -18.04 -6.01 -34.10
C ASP A 167 -18.26 -4.68 -33.35
N TYR A 168 -17.21 -3.87 -33.17
CA TYR A 168 -17.20 -2.60 -32.42
C TYR A 168 -16.50 -1.42 -33.16
N PRO A 169 -16.69 -1.23 -34.47
CA PRO A 169 -15.86 -0.31 -35.29
C PRO A 169 -15.97 1.19 -34.94
N PHE A 170 -16.98 1.58 -34.16
CA PHE A 170 -17.26 2.99 -33.84
C PHE A 170 -16.74 3.42 -32.46
N GLU A 171 -16.02 2.53 -31.77
CA GLU A 171 -15.48 2.79 -30.44
C GLU A 171 -13.95 2.93 -30.51
N LYS A 172 -13.40 3.77 -29.63
CA LYS A 172 -11.95 3.82 -29.42
C LYS A 172 -11.58 2.73 -28.43
N HIS A 173 -10.79 1.75 -28.87
CA HIS A 173 -10.33 0.67 -28.02
C HIS A 173 -8.88 0.89 -27.57
N VAL A 174 -8.63 0.68 -26.29
CA VAL A 174 -7.29 0.76 -25.69
C VAL A 174 -7.01 -0.53 -24.93
N PHE A 175 -5.94 -1.24 -25.28
CA PHE A 175 -5.48 -2.42 -24.57
C PHE A 175 -4.59 -2.02 -23.40
N ILE A 176 -4.78 -2.68 -22.26
CA ILE A 176 -3.96 -2.49 -21.06
C ILE A 176 -3.44 -3.87 -20.67
N VAL A 177 -2.11 -4.06 -20.71
CA VAL A 177 -1.48 -5.36 -20.47
C VAL A 177 -0.45 -5.26 -19.35
N ASP A 178 -0.14 -6.37 -18.69
CA ASP A 178 0.92 -6.39 -17.68
C ASP A 178 2.28 -6.01 -18.29
N ASN A 179 3.13 -5.34 -17.51
CA ASN A 179 4.49 -4.96 -17.91
C ASN A 179 5.48 -6.13 -17.69
N ALA A 180 5.08 -7.27 -18.25
CA ALA A 180 5.85 -8.49 -18.29
C ALA A 180 6.84 -8.47 -19.45
N THR A 181 7.96 -9.19 -19.29
CA THR A 181 8.99 -9.32 -20.34
C THR A 181 8.45 -9.97 -21.61
N ILE A 182 7.40 -10.80 -21.50
CA ILE A 182 6.71 -11.41 -22.64
C ILE A 182 5.88 -10.40 -23.44
N HIS A 183 5.27 -9.40 -22.80
CA HIS A 183 4.45 -8.39 -23.48
C HIS A 183 5.32 -7.29 -24.08
N ALA A 184 6.33 -6.83 -23.33
CA ALA A 184 7.27 -5.79 -23.75
C ALA A 184 8.40 -6.30 -24.68
N LYS A 185 8.23 -7.46 -25.32
CA LYS A 185 9.26 -8.04 -26.20
C LYS A 185 9.41 -7.15 -27.44
N ARG A 186 10.62 -6.64 -27.64
CA ARG A 186 11.03 -5.86 -28.82
C ARG A 186 11.35 -6.80 -29.98
N SER A 187 11.41 -6.24 -31.20
CA SER A 187 11.96 -6.95 -32.36
C SER A 187 13.34 -7.53 -32.05
N GLU A 188 13.66 -8.72 -32.56
CA GLU A 188 14.98 -9.34 -32.37
C GLU A 188 16.12 -8.50 -33.00
N THR A 189 15.81 -7.62 -33.97
CA THR A 189 16.75 -6.66 -34.56
C THR A 189 16.71 -5.28 -33.92
N ALA A 190 15.93 -5.06 -32.87
CA ALA A 190 15.83 -3.77 -32.20
C ALA A 190 17.21 -3.23 -31.76
N PRO A 191 17.45 -1.91 -31.86
CA PRO A 191 18.66 -1.29 -31.31
C PRO A 191 18.85 -1.64 -29.83
N SER A 192 20.07 -2.10 -29.49
CA SER A 192 20.42 -2.40 -28.10
C SER A 192 21.88 -2.06 -27.81
N ALA A 193 22.10 -1.20 -26.82
CA ALA A 193 23.46 -0.83 -26.39
C ALA A 193 24.17 -1.95 -25.60
N ARG A 194 23.50 -3.06 -25.29
CA ARG A 194 24.03 -4.11 -24.39
C ARG A 194 25.31 -4.76 -24.91
N ASN A 195 25.44 -4.96 -26.22
CA ASN A 195 26.57 -5.65 -26.82
C ASN A 195 27.31 -4.81 -27.86
N MET A 196 27.10 -3.48 -27.85
CA MET A 196 27.76 -2.58 -28.79
C MET A 196 29.23 -2.38 -28.45
N THR A 197 30.07 -2.35 -29.49
CA THR A 197 31.51 -2.15 -29.37
C THR A 197 31.85 -0.65 -29.48
N LYS A 198 32.97 -0.24 -28.85
CA LYS A 198 33.45 1.16 -28.93
C LYS A 198 33.88 1.57 -30.34
N LYS A 199 34.51 0.65 -31.08
CA LYS A 199 35.08 0.82 -32.43
C LYS A 199 34.32 -0.03 -33.46
N PRO A 200 34.52 0.21 -34.77
CA PRO A 200 33.89 -0.59 -35.80
C PRO A 200 34.12 -2.10 -35.65
N SER A 201 33.10 -2.92 -35.92
CA SER A 201 33.18 -4.37 -35.74
C SER A 201 32.21 -5.13 -36.64
N ARG A 202 32.63 -6.32 -37.11
CA ARG A 202 31.77 -7.29 -37.82
C ARG A 202 30.95 -8.18 -36.87
N ASN A 203 31.29 -8.19 -35.58
CA ASN A 203 30.76 -9.14 -34.61
C ASN A 203 29.50 -8.63 -33.88
N VAL A 204 29.10 -7.39 -34.12
CA VAL A 204 27.90 -6.80 -33.51
C VAL A 204 26.71 -7.13 -34.41
N LEU A 205 26.07 -8.27 -34.16
CA LEU A 205 24.90 -8.76 -34.88
C LEU A 205 23.87 -9.31 -33.88
N ALA A 206 22.59 -9.11 -34.18
CA ALA A 206 21.47 -9.67 -33.45
C ALA A 206 21.31 -11.17 -33.77
N ASN A 207 20.85 -11.95 -32.80
CA ASN A 207 20.43 -13.33 -33.01
C ASN A 207 18.94 -13.33 -33.34
N VAL A 208 18.61 -13.64 -34.58
CA VAL A 208 17.23 -13.66 -35.08
C VAL A 208 16.81 -15.11 -35.30
N THR A 209 15.58 -15.44 -34.95
CA THR A 209 14.95 -16.73 -35.19
C THR A 209 14.75 -16.92 -36.69
N ALA A 210 15.21 -18.04 -37.23
CA ALA A 210 14.90 -18.40 -38.60
C ALA A 210 13.43 -18.82 -38.66
N ILE A 211 12.67 -18.20 -39.56
CA ILE A 211 11.24 -18.46 -39.77
C ILE A 211 11.08 -19.21 -41.11
N GLY A 212 10.20 -20.22 -41.15
CA GLY A 212 9.84 -20.97 -42.35
C GLY A 212 8.86 -20.20 -43.24
N GLU A 213 8.52 -20.78 -44.40
CA GLU A 213 7.52 -20.19 -45.31
C GLU A 213 6.12 -20.14 -44.69
N ASP A 214 5.86 -20.99 -43.69
CA ASP A 214 4.65 -21.07 -42.89
C ASP A 214 4.57 -20.00 -41.77
N GLY A 215 5.59 -19.15 -41.63
CA GLY A 215 5.65 -18.14 -40.57
C GLY A 215 6.04 -18.69 -39.19
N LEU A 216 6.35 -19.99 -39.07
CA LEU A 216 6.75 -20.62 -37.80
C LEU A 216 8.27 -20.68 -37.63
N PRO A 217 8.79 -20.67 -36.40
CA PRO A 217 10.22 -20.88 -36.14
C PRO A 217 10.72 -22.22 -36.69
N LEU A 218 11.77 -22.18 -37.51
CA LEU A 218 12.49 -23.39 -37.91
C LEU A 218 13.19 -23.98 -36.69
N LEU A 219 12.93 -25.26 -36.41
CA LEU A 219 13.51 -25.99 -35.29
C LEU A 219 14.67 -26.87 -35.75
N ASP A 220 15.68 -27.03 -34.89
CA ASP A 220 16.77 -27.99 -35.08
C ASP A 220 16.34 -29.42 -34.71
N SER A 221 17.23 -30.39 -34.89
CA SER A 221 16.98 -31.80 -34.57
C SER A 221 16.67 -32.08 -33.10
N ASN A 222 16.88 -31.11 -32.20
CA ASN A 222 16.56 -31.19 -30.78
C ASN A 222 15.28 -30.40 -30.43
N GLY A 223 14.55 -29.88 -31.42
CA GLY A 223 13.34 -29.08 -31.24
C GLY A 223 13.61 -27.65 -30.79
N LYS A 224 14.83 -27.13 -30.94
CA LYS A 224 15.18 -25.75 -30.56
C LYS A 224 15.17 -24.83 -31.77
N ALA A 225 14.63 -23.63 -31.59
CA ALA A 225 14.59 -22.62 -32.65
C ALA A 225 15.99 -22.29 -33.19
N ILE A 226 16.17 -22.45 -34.51
CA ILE A 226 17.39 -22.12 -35.25
C ILE A 226 17.58 -20.60 -35.23
N LYS A 227 18.78 -20.15 -34.87
CA LYS A 227 19.14 -18.73 -34.84
C LYS A 227 20.08 -18.38 -36.00
N ARG A 228 19.83 -17.25 -36.66
CA ARG A 228 20.67 -16.62 -37.68
C ARG A 228 21.18 -15.27 -37.18
N LYS A 229 22.27 -14.78 -37.75
CA LYS A 229 22.82 -13.46 -37.43
C LYS A 229 22.25 -12.42 -38.38
N ALA A 230 21.73 -11.33 -37.85
CA ALA A 230 21.25 -10.18 -38.63
C ALA A 230 21.78 -8.86 -38.05
N LYS A 231 21.82 -7.80 -38.87
CA LYS A 231 22.13 -6.45 -38.39
C LYS A 231 20.97 -5.94 -37.53
N MET A 232 21.29 -5.13 -36.53
CA MET A 232 20.24 -4.34 -35.86
C MET A 232 19.62 -3.36 -36.86
N SER A 233 18.33 -3.09 -36.68
CA SER A 233 17.61 -2.03 -37.38
C SER A 233 18.25 -0.67 -37.08
N ASP A 234 17.97 0.31 -37.93
CA ASP A 234 18.43 1.67 -37.73
C ASP A 234 17.90 2.26 -36.42
N ALA A 235 18.75 3.04 -35.78
CA ALA A 235 18.40 3.88 -34.64
C ALA A 235 17.68 5.15 -35.12
N ARG A 236 17.30 6.05 -34.23
CA ARG A 236 16.72 7.35 -34.61
C ARG A 236 17.44 8.51 -33.92
N LEU A 237 17.64 9.59 -34.66
CA LEU A 237 18.07 10.86 -34.10
C LEU A 237 16.89 11.55 -33.39
N HIS A 238 17.18 12.61 -32.62
CA HIS A 238 16.15 13.36 -31.89
C HIS A 238 15.07 13.99 -32.77
N ASP A 239 15.38 14.25 -34.03
CA ASP A 239 14.44 14.76 -35.05
C ASP A 239 13.64 13.64 -35.75
N GLY A 240 13.82 12.38 -35.33
CA GLY A 240 13.15 11.21 -35.89
C GLY A 240 13.85 10.59 -37.10
N THR A 241 14.90 11.23 -37.63
CA THR A 241 15.62 10.76 -38.81
C THR A 241 16.30 9.42 -38.52
N PRO A 242 16.19 8.42 -39.43
CA PRO A 242 16.89 7.15 -39.26
C PRO A 242 18.41 7.35 -39.17
N GLN A 243 19.02 6.72 -38.18
CA GLN A 243 20.47 6.67 -38.00
C GLN A 243 20.97 5.24 -38.24
N PRO A 244 21.62 4.98 -39.38
CA PRO A 244 22.22 3.68 -39.64
C PRO A 244 23.28 3.34 -38.61
N LEU A 245 23.15 2.17 -37.97
CA LEU A 245 24.12 1.67 -37.00
C LEU A 245 25.33 0.99 -37.67
N TYR A 246 25.20 0.67 -38.95
CA TYR A 246 26.20 -0.01 -39.75
C TYR A 246 26.65 0.88 -40.90
N PHE A 247 27.85 0.64 -41.41
CA PHE A 247 28.27 1.20 -42.69
C PHE A 247 27.47 0.55 -43.83
N PRO A 248 27.22 1.28 -44.94
CA PRO A 248 26.61 0.70 -46.14
C PRO A 248 27.35 -0.58 -46.59
N ASP A 249 26.61 -1.55 -47.10
CA ASP A 249 27.19 -2.78 -47.65
C ASP A 249 27.90 -2.51 -48.99
N ASP A 250 27.36 -1.59 -49.78
CA ASP A 250 28.00 -1.13 -51.00
C ASP A 250 29.15 -0.18 -50.69
N ALA A 251 30.37 -0.64 -51.01
CA ALA A 251 31.60 0.11 -50.82
C ALA A 251 31.67 1.39 -51.69
N SER A 252 30.89 1.49 -52.77
CA SER A 252 30.81 2.66 -53.66
C SER A 252 30.05 3.83 -53.05
N ILE A 253 29.12 3.55 -52.12
CA ILE A 253 28.30 4.53 -51.39
C ILE A 253 28.98 4.91 -50.05
N CYS A 254 30.07 4.24 -49.70
CA CYS A 254 30.75 4.44 -48.43
C CYS A 254 31.57 5.76 -48.44
N PRO A 255 31.46 6.62 -47.41
CA PRO A 255 32.21 7.88 -47.35
C PRO A 255 33.72 7.66 -47.53
N LYS A 256 34.40 8.56 -48.27
CA LYS A 256 35.84 8.45 -48.58
C LYS A 256 36.66 8.11 -47.32
N GLY A 257 37.36 6.97 -47.36
CA GLY A 257 38.16 6.45 -46.24
C GLY A 257 37.57 5.25 -45.47
N TYR A 258 36.33 4.83 -45.79
CA TYR A 258 35.63 3.78 -45.03
C TYR A 258 35.22 2.55 -45.85
N CYS A 259 35.59 2.44 -47.14
CA CYS A 259 35.26 1.29 -47.98
C CYS A 259 35.70 -0.07 -47.37
N LYS A 260 36.81 -0.11 -46.61
CA LYS A 260 37.26 -1.31 -45.86
C LYS A 260 36.34 -1.70 -44.68
N LYS A 261 35.41 -0.84 -44.30
CA LYS A 261 34.46 -1.01 -43.19
C LYS A 261 33.02 -1.25 -43.65
N ALA A 262 32.80 -1.45 -44.96
CA ALA A 262 31.48 -1.77 -45.51
C ALA A 262 30.80 -2.91 -44.71
N GLY A 263 29.51 -2.71 -44.39
CA GLY A 263 28.69 -3.63 -43.61
C GLY A 263 29.04 -3.78 -42.12
N GLN A 264 30.12 -3.17 -41.62
CA GLN A 264 30.49 -3.25 -40.20
C GLN A 264 29.63 -2.33 -39.34
N PHE A 265 29.41 -2.69 -38.08
CA PHE A 265 28.86 -1.79 -37.09
C PHE A 265 29.79 -0.57 -36.94
N LYS A 266 29.25 0.64 -36.82
CA LYS A 266 30.03 1.90 -36.80
C LYS A 266 30.88 2.07 -35.54
N GLY A 267 30.48 1.46 -34.43
CA GLY A 267 31.06 1.69 -33.10
C GLY A 267 30.38 2.85 -32.37
N MET A 268 30.17 2.70 -31.06
CA MET A 268 29.44 3.71 -30.26
C MET A 268 30.07 5.09 -30.32
N THR A 269 31.40 5.19 -30.41
CA THR A 269 32.09 6.49 -30.50
C THR A 269 31.54 7.32 -31.66
N ARG A 270 31.47 6.71 -32.84
CA ARG A 270 31.02 7.39 -34.05
C ARG A 270 29.52 7.67 -34.01
N ILE A 271 28.72 6.71 -33.55
CA ILE A 271 27.26 6.87 -33.45
C ILE A 271 26.92 8.04 -32.51
N LEU A 272 27.64 8.19 -31.40
CA LEU A 272 27.48 9.29 -30.46
C LEU A 272 28.00 10.62 -31.04
N GLU A 273 29.13 10.62 -31.76
CA GLU A 273 29.63 11.81 -32.47
C GLU A 273 28.63 12.29 -33.54
N GLU A 274 28.02 11.36 -34.30
CA GLU A 274 26.94 11.64 -35.26
C GLU A 274 25.69 12.23 -34.58
N ARG A 275 25.52 12.03 -33.27
CA ARG A 275 24.46 12.63 -32.43
C ARG A 275 24.86 13.95 -31.77
N GLY A 276 26.05 14.47 -32.04
CA GLY A 276 26.55 15.73 -31.47
C GLY A 276 27.37 15.59 -30.18
N TYR A 277 27.62 14.37 -29.68
CA TYR A 277 28.48 14.15 -28.52
C TYR A 277 29.97 14.23 -28.92
N THR A 278 30.48 15.45 -29.07
CA THR A 278 31.85 15.75 -29.56
C THR A 278 32.98 15.15 -28.71
N HIS A 279 32.72 14.80 -27.45
CA HIS A 279 33.69 14.22 -26.52
C HIS A 279 33.56 12.71 -26.35
N ALA A 280 32.67 12.05 -27.10
CA ALA A 280 32.37 10.63 -26.92
C ALA A 280 33.63 9.75 -27.02
N GLY A 281 34.58 10.07 -27.90
CA GLY A 281 35.83 9.32 -28.06
C GLY A 281 36.69 9.22 -26.79
N LYS A 282 36.64 10.24 -25.91
CA LYS A 282 37.37 10.29 -24.64
C LYS A 282 36.74 9.41 -23.56
N LEU A 283 35.44 9.11 -23.67
CA LEU A 283 34.76 8.23 -22.73
C LEU A 283 35.25 6.78 -22.86
N ARG A 284 35.37 6.08 -21.73
CA ARG A 284 35.58 4.63 -21.73
C ARG A 284 34.39 3.90 -22.37
N HIS A 285 34.64 2.70 -22.89
CA HIS A 285 33.61 1.85 -23.53
C HIS A 285 32.44 1.57 -22.58
N GLN A 286 32.75 0.99 -21.42
CA GLN A 286 31.80 0.69 -20.34
C GLN A 286 32.50 0.76 -18.97
N CYS A 287 31.74 0.92 -17.90
CA CYS A 287 32.20 0.66 -16.54
C CYS A 287 32.34 -0.86 -16.31
N ASP A 288 33.10 -1.26 -15.31
CA ASP A 288 33.34 -2.67 -14.99
C ASP A 288 32.03 -3.41 -14.75
N ASN A 289 31.81 -4.49 -15.50
CA ASN A 289 30.58 -5.28 -15.51
C ASN A 289 29.28 -4.46 -15.71
N PHE A 290 29.38 -3.29 -16.36
CA PHE A 290 28.28 -2.34 -16.53
C PHE A 290 27.66 -1.83 -15.22
N LYS A 291 28.42 -1.88 -14.11
CA LYS A 291 28.05 -1.30 -12.82
C LYS A 291 28.34 0.20 -12.81
N CYS A 292 27.41 0.98 -13.33
CA CYS A 292 27.51 2.44 -13.36
C CYS A 292 27.04 3.05 -12.03
N PRO A 293 27.41 4.31 -11.72
CA PRO A 293 26.79 5.06 -10.64
C PRO A 293 25.26 5.11 -10.79
N GLU A 294 24.57 5.19 -9.65
CA GLU A 294 23.11 5.16 -9.56
C GLU A 294 22.48 6.34 -10.32
N SER A 295 22.99 7.56 -10.11
CA SER A 295 22.61 8.74 -10.88
C SER A 295 23.24 8.75 -12.27
N PHE A 296 22.44 9.07 -13.28
CA PHE A 296 22.89 9.30 -14.64
C PHE A 296 22.85 10.80 -14.96
N ASP A 297 24.02 11.40 -15.18
CA ASP A 297 24.16 12.74 -15.72
C ASP A 297 24.53 12.66 -17.21
N ARG A 298 23.62 13.15 -18.06
CA ARG A 298 23.80 13.19 -19.51
C ARG A 298 24.95 14.12 -19.93
N SER A 299 25.21 15.17 -19.15
CA SER A 299 26.30 16.12 -19.41
C SER A 299 27.68 15.57 -19.03
N ASN A 300 27.73 14.65 -18.06
CA ASN A 300 28.96 14.00 -17.61
C ASN A 300 28.80 12.46 -17.47
N PRO A 301 28.62 11.74 -18.58
CA PRO A 301 28.34 10.32 -18.55
C PRO A 301 29.59 9.51 -18.19
N CYS A 302 29.42 8.48 -17.37
CA CYS A 302 30.55 7.65 -16.91
C CYS A 302 31.17 6.75 -17.99
N CYS A 303 30.45 6.43 -19.07
CA CYS A 303 30.93 5.63 -20.21
C CYS A 303 30.02 5.76 -21.44
N GLN A 304 30.54 5.42 -22.63
CA GLN A 304 29.78 5.44 -23.89
C GLN A 304 28.54 4.54 -23.84
N ARG A 305 28.67 3.34 -23.26
CA ARG A 305 27.56 2.39 -23.17
C ARG A 305 26.41 2.92 -22.32
N ARG A 306 26.70 3.58 -21.18
CA ARG A 306 25.67 4.18 -20.32
C ARG A 306 25.00 5.36 -21.01
N LEU A 307 25.76 6.19 -21.72
CA LEU A 307 25.19 7.28 -22.52
C LEU A 307 24.24 6.72 -23.60
N MET A 308 24.71 5.78 -24.42
CA MET A 308 23.90 5.14 -25.48
C MET A 308 22.66 4.42 -24.92
N TYR A 309 22.78 3.77 -23.75
CA TYR A 309 21.67 3.05 -23.12
C TYR A 309 20.55 3.97 -22.63
N ASN A 310 20.84 5.26 -22.37
CA ASN A 310 19.87 6.26 -21.92
C ASN A 310 19.48 7.23 -23.06
N GLU A 311 19.84 6.92 -24.31
CA GLU A 311 19.32 7.66 -25.47
C GLU A 311 17.84 7.28 -25.68
N PRO A 312 16.96 8.24 -26.00
CA PRO A 312 15.52 7.98 -26.07
C PRO A 312 15.15 6.80 -26.99
N ASP A 313 15.74 6.72 -28.17
CA ASP A 313 15.48 5.64 -29.14
C ASP A 313 16.04 4.27 -28.74
N PHE A 314 16.79 4.17 -27.64
CA PHE A 314 17.24 2.91 -27.03
C PHE A 314 16.41 2.53 -25.80
N VAL A 315 15.88 3.54 -25.09
CA VAL A 315 15.01 3.36 -23.93
C VAL A 315 13.58 3.06 -24.40
N GLU A 316 13.04 3.87 -25.29
CA GLU A 316 11.64 3.89 -25.77
C GLU A 316 11.48 3.07 -27.06
N VAL A 317 12.17 1.93 -27.14
CA VAL A 317 11.97 1.03 -28.29
C VAL A 317 10.63 0.33 -28.13
N GLU A 318 9.74 0.63 -29.07
CA GLU A 318 8.43 0.01 -29.24
C GLU A 318 8.52 -1.53 -29.23
N SER A 319 7.64 -2.16 -28.45
CA SER A 319 7.47 -3.61 -28.42
C SER A 319 6.76 -4.10 -29.69
N LEU A 320 6.85 -5.41 -29.95
CA LEU A 320 6.12 -6.04 -31.04
C LEU A 320 4.61 -5.87 -30.89
N ALA A 321 4.10 -5.88 -29.66
CA ALA A 321 2.67 -5.71 -29.39
C ALA A 321 2.19 -4.29 -29.67
N GLU A 322 2.92 -3.27 -29.22
CA GLU A 322 2.63 -1.86 -29.53
C GLU A 322 2.66 -1.60 -31.03
N ALA A 323 3.71 -2.06 -31.72
CA ALA A 323 3.85 -1.87 -33.17
C ALA A 323 2.68 -2.49 -33.95
N ARG A 324 2.21 -3.68 -33.52
CA ARG A 324 1.07 -4.37 -34.15
C ARG A 324 -0.26 -3.66 -33.87
N ALA A 325 -0.47 -3.24 -32.62
CA ALA A 325 -1.66 -2.47 -32.24
C ALA A 325 -1.75 -1.16 -33.03
N SER A 326 -0.66 -0.38 -33.03
CA SER A 326 -0.56 0.89 -33.73
C SER A 326 -0.79 0.75 -35.23
N ALA A 327 -0.22 -0.29 -35.87
CA ALA A 327 -0.43 -0.58 -37.29
C ALA A 327 -1.89 -0.85 -37.66
N ARG A 328 -2.72 -1.28 -36.70
CA ARG A 328 -4.16 -1.51 -36.88
C ARG A 328 -5.03 -0.38 -36.30
N GLY A 329 -4.42 0.72 -35.85
CA GLY A 329 -5.13 1.88 -35.29
C GLY A 329 -5.58 1.69 -33.83
N PHE A 330 -5.06 0.68 -33.14
CA PHE A 330 -5.31 0.44 -31.72
C PHE A 330 -4.19 1.02 -30.86
N GLU A 331 -4.53 1.33 -29.62
CA GLU A 331 -3.59 1.81 -28.60
C GLU A 331 -3.32 0.70 -27.57
N LEU A 332 -2.08 0.57 -27.11
CA LEU A 332 -1.67 -0.38 -26.08
C LEU A 332 -0.89 0.34 -24.99
N LEU A 333 -1.27 0.12 -23.73
CA LEU A 333 -0.63 0.64 -22.53
C LEU A 333 -0.12 -0.51 -21.66
N PHE A 334 1.01 -0.30 -20.99
CA PHE A 334 1.52 -1.23 -19.99
C PHE A 334 1.12 -0.77 -18.59
N LEU A 335 0.72 -1.71 -17.74
CA LEU A 335 0.54 -1.43 -16.32
C LEU A 335 1.87 -1.01 -15.67
N PRO A 336 1.86 -0.15 -14.63
CA PRO A 336 3.04 0.07 -13.83
C PRO A 336 3.51 -1.25 -13.21
N LYS A 337 4.82 -1.51 -13.19
CA LYS A 337 5.35 -2.75 -12.61
C LYS A 337 4.99 -2.82 -11.12
N PHE A 338 4.72 -4.04 -10.64
CA PHE A 338 4.38 -4.34 -9.26
C PHE A 338 2.98 -3.86 -8.80
N HIS A 339 2.22 -3.16 -9.65
CA HIS A 339 0.91 -2.58 -9.31
C HIS A 339 -0.27 -3.46 -9.79
N CYS A 340 -0.43 -4.66 -9.22
CA CYS A 340 -1.53 -5.56 -9.62
C CYS A 340 -2.92 -5.03 -9.24
N GLU A 341 -3.02 -4.15 -8.25
CA GLU A 341 -4.25 -3.46 -7.84
C GLU A 341 -4.77 -2.46 -8.87
N LEU A 342 -3.96 -2.07 -9.86
CA LEU A 342 -4.38 -1.30 -11.03
C LEU A 342 -4.94 -2.19 -12.16
N ASN A 343 -4.86 -3.52 -12.02
CA ASN A 343 -5.35 -4.48 -13.01
C ASN A 343 -6.64 -5.18 -12.55
N PRO A 344 -7.84 -4.71 -12.94
CA PRO A 344 -9.10 -5.27 -12.45
C PRO A 344 -9.35 -6.73 -12.85
N ILE A 345 -8.69 -7.24 -13.91
CA ILE A 345 -8.82 -8.64 -14.34
C ILE A 345 -8.31 -9.62 -13.27
N GLU A 346 -7.38 -9.21 -12.41
CA GLU A 346 -6.86 -10.02 -11.30
C GLU A 346 -7.98 -10.41 -10.32
N GLN A 347 -8.91 -9.49 -10.07
CA GLN A 347 -10.09 -9.77 -9.25
C GLN A 347 -11.09 -10.68 -9.97
N CYS A 348 -11.18 -10.59 -11.31
CA CYS A 348 -11.93 -11.56 -12.11
C CYS A 348 -11.33 -12.96 -11.95
N TRP A 349 -10.00 -13.12 -11.99
CA TRP A 349 -9.34 -14.40 -11.74
C TRP A 349 -9.58 -14.93 -10.33
N CYS A 350 -9.54 -14.07 -9.32
CA CYS A 350 -9.87 -14.45 -7.94
C CYS A 350 -11.30 -15.01 -7.85
N MET A 351 -12.28 -14.33 -8.43
CA MET A 351 -13.67 -14.79 -8.44
C MET A 351 -13.86 -16.06 -9.28
N ALA A 352 -13.18 -16.19 -10.42
CA ALA A 352 -13.17 -17.41 -11.23
C ALA A 352 -12.64 -18.61 -10.43
N LYS A 353 -11.52 -18.45 -9.72
CA LYS A 353 -10.94 -19.50 -8.88
C LYS A 353 -11.85 -19.85 -7.71
N GLU A 354 -12.55 -18.87 -7.14
CA GLU A 354 -13.56 -19.13 -6.12
C GLU A 354 -14.68 -20.05 -6.65
N TRP A 355 -15.22 -19.73 -7.84
CA TRP A 355 -16.22 -20.57 -8.49
C TRP A 355 -15.68 -21.96 -8.85
N TYR A 356 -14.46 -22.04 -9.38
CA TYR A 356 -13.81 -23.29 -9.73
C TYR A 356 -13.67 -24.22 -8.52
N ARG A 357 -13.29 -23.69 -7.36
CA ARG A 357 -13.21 -24.48 -6.10
C ARG A 357 -14.55 -25.05 -5.65
N ARG A 358 -15.69 -24.50 -6.13
CA ARG A 358 -17.05 -25.00 -5.86
C ARG A 358 -17.52 -26.05 -6.88
N GLN A 359 -16.81 -26.21 -8.00
CA GLN A 359 -17.14 -27.23 -9.01
C GLN A 359 -16.77 -28.64 -8.54
N PRO A 360 -17.27 -29.71 -9.18
CA PRO A 360 -16.82 -31.07 -8.92
C PRO A 360 -15.29 -31.25 -9.09
N PRO A 361 -14.70 -32.31 -8.52
CA PRO A 361 -13.32 -32.71 -8.79
C PRO A 361 -13.01 -32.79 -10.29
N SER A 362 -11.78 -32.44 -10.66
CA SER A 362 -11.30 -32.46 -12.04
C SER A 362 -10.35 -33.64 -12.21
N ASP A 363 -10.91 -34.84 -12.37
CA ASP A 363 -10.13 -36.07 -12.46
C ASP A 363 -9.43 -36.24 -13.81
N LYS A 364 -10.02 -35.66 -14.87
CA LYS A 364 -9.45 -35.62 -16.23
C LYS A 364 -9.22 -34.19 -16.69
N GLU A 365 -8.36 -34.04 -17.68
CA GLU A 365 -8.06 -32.75 -18.28
C GLU A 365 -9.31 -32.06 -18.87
N ALA A 366 -10.22 -32.83 -19.48
CA ALA A 366 -11.49 -32.32 -19.97
C ALA A 366 -12.41 -31.81 -18.84
N ASP A 367 -12.32 -32.40 -17.65
CA ASP A 367 -13.06 -31.92 -16.48
C ASP A 367 -12.46 -30.61 -15.95
N LEU A 368 -11.13 -30.49 -15.95
CA LEU A 368 -10.44 -29.24 -15.63
C LEU A 368 -10.89 -28.12 -16.57
N GLU A 369 -10.82 -28.37 -17.88
CA GLU A 369 -11.20 -27.40 -18.92
C GLU A 369 -12.67 -26.97 -18.79
N ARG A 370 -13.60 -27.93 -18.72
CA ARG A 370 -15.03 -27.65 -18.53
C ARG A 370 -15.28 -26.82 -17.27
N ASN A 371 -14.74 -27.24 -16.13
CA ASN A 371 -14.96 -26.57 -14.85
C ASN A 371 -14.39 -25.14 -14.84
N VAL A 372 -13.24 -24.92 -15.48
CA VAL A 372 -12.64 -23.58 -15.64
C VAL A 372 -13.53 -22.70 -16.51
N LEU A 373 -13.96 -23.18 -17.68
CA LEU A 373 -14.82 -22.41 -18.58
C LEU A 373 -16.17 -22.05 -17.93
N GLU A 374 -16.82 -23.00 -17.24
CA GLU A 374 -18.05 -22.72 -16.49
C GLU A 374 -17.84 -21.66 -15.40
N SER A 375 -16.67 -21.66 -14.75
CA SER A 375 -16.36 -20.71 -13.69
C SER A 375 -16.15 -19.29 -14.22
N LEU A 376 -15.56 -19.14 -15.42
CA LEU A 376 -15.37 -17.86 -16.08
C LEU A 376 -16.69 -17.21 -16.50
N VAL A 377 -17.66 -18.01 -16.97
CA VAL A 377 -18.99 -17.54 -17.38
C VAL A 377 -19.82 -17.07 -16.17
N ARG A 378 -19.55 -17.57 -14.96
CA ARG A 378 -20.29 -17.23 -13.74
C ARG A 378 -19.94 -15.88 -13.12
N ILE A 379 -18.95 -15.16 -13.64
CA ILE A 379 -18.57 -13.84 -13.12
C ILE A 379 -19.58 -12.81 -13.66
N PRO A 380 -20.39 -12.17 -12.80
CA PRO A 380 -21.35 -11.18 -13.25
C PRO A 380 -20.67 -9.90 -13.75
N LEU A 381 -21.26 -9.24 -14.76
CA LEU A 381 -20.74 -7.99 -15.31
C LEU A 381 -20.74 -6.87 -14.25
N GLU A 382 -21.70 -6.86 -13.32
CA GLU A 382 -21.75 -5.92 -12.22
C GLU A 382 -20.56 -6.09 -11.27
N SER A 383 -20.13 -7.33 -11.01
CA SER A 383 -18.93 -7.60 -10.22
C SER A 383 -17.68 -7.08 -10.92
N MET A 384 -17.57 -7.35 -12.22
CA MET A 384 -16.49 -6.84 -13.07
C MET A 384 -16.38 -5.31 -13.04
N ARG A 385 -17.51 -4.60 -13.11
CA ARG A 385 -17.54 -3.13 -12.98
C ARG A 385 -17.10 -2.63 -11.62
N ARG A 386 -17.49 -3.32 -10.53
CA ARG A 386 -17.00 -3.01 -9.18
C ARG A 386 -15.49 -3.23 -9.06
N PHE A 387 -14.94 -4.26 -9.69
CA PHE A 387 -13.49 -4.51 -9.72
C PHE A 387 -12.75 -3.40 -10.48
N PHE A 388 -13.31 -2.94 -11.61
CA PHE A 388 -12.81 -1.77 -12.33
C PHE A 388 -12.82 -0.52 -11.45
N ASN A 389 -13.95 -0.17 -10.82
CA ASN A 389 -14.05 0.99 -9.93
C ASN A 389 -13.03 0.93 -8.78
N ARG A 390 -12.80 -0.25 -8.20
CA ARG A 390 -11.79 -0.42 -7.16
C ARG A 390 -10.39 -0.10 -7.68
N SER A 391 -10.04 -0.60 -8.86
CA SER A 391 -8.74 -0.37 -9.49
C SER A 391 -8.57 1.10 -9.89
N TRP A 392 -9.64 1.72 -10.40
CA TRP A 392 -9.69 3.16 -10.70
C TRP A 392 -9.43 4.02 -9.45
N ARG A 393 -10.01 3.65 -8.30
CA ARG A 393 -9.79 4.35 -7.02
C ARG A 393 -8.34 4.26 -6.54
N PHE A 394 -7.64 3.14 -6.78
CA PHE A 394 -6.20 3.08 -6.54
C PHE A 394 -5.44 4.06 -7.45
N GLY A 395 -5.78 4.12 -8.74
CA GLY A 395 -5.24 5.13 -9.66
C GLY A 395 -5.45 6.56 -9.17
N CYS A 396 -6.65 6.89 -8.69
CA CYS A 396 -6.95 8.19 -8.09
C CYS A 396 -6.14 8.45 -6.81
N ALA A 397 -5.95 7.44 -5.96
CA ALA A 397 -5.14 7.56 -4.75
C ALA A 397 -3.66 7.81 -5.08
N TYR A 398 -3.13 7.20 -6.14
CA TYR A 398 -1.77 7.47 -6.61
C TYR A 398 -1.59 8.86 -7.23
N LYS A 399 -2.66 9.47 -7.77
CA LYS A 399 -2.64 10.81 -8.38
C LYS A 399 -2.23 11.91 -7.40
N VAL A 400 -2.70 11.82 -6.16
CA VAL A 400 -2.65 12.92 -5.20
C VAL A 400 -2.16 12.41 -3.85
N LEU A 401 -1.06 12.99 -3.34
CA LEU A 401 -0.80 12.99 -1.90
C LEU A 401 -1.92 13.79 -1.23
N SER A 402 -3.00 13.09 -0.89
CA SER A 402 -4.22 13.66 -0.33
C SER A 402 -4.49 13.08 1.05
N ALA A 403 -5.01 13.91 1.94
CA ALA A 403 -5.63 13.47 3.18
C ALA A 403 -7.15 13.32 2.91
N PRO A 404 -7.69 12.10 2.77
CA PRO A 404 -9.12 11.91 2.67
C PRO A 404 -9.77 12.21 4.03
N PHE A 405 -10.71 13.15 4.02
CA PHE A 405 -11.52 13.51 5.18
C PHE A 405 -12.95 13.00 4.99
N LEU A 406 -13.52 12.36 6.01
CA LEU A 406 -14.94 11.99 6.03
C LEU A 406 -15.71 13.05 6.82
N THR A 407 -16.63 13.75 6.16
CA THR A 407 -17.48 14.75 6.82
C THR A 407 -18.58 14.08 7.64
N ASN A 408 -19.23 14.85 8.53
CA ASN A 408 -20.42 14.40 9.24
C ASN A 408 -21.61 14.07 8.32
N SER A 409 -21.61 14.56 7.07
CA SER A 409 -22.59 14.19 6.04
C SER A 409 -22.29 12.85 5.36
N GLY A 410 -21.13 12.24 5.64
CA GLY A 410 -20.66 11.00 5.01
C GLY A 410 -19.92 11.21 3.69
N ASP A 411 -19.65 12.45 3.31
CA ASP A 411 -18.90 12.79 2.10
C ASP A 411 -17.40 12.59 2.32
N ILE A 412 -16.71 12.07 1.32
CA ILE A 412 -15.24 11.94 1.34
C ILE A 412 -14.65 13.09 0.54
N VAL A 413 -13.93 13.99 1.22
CA VAL A 413 -13.23 15.12 0.62
C VAL A 413 -11.74 14.81 0.57
N ALA A 414 -11.13 14.86 -0.62
CA ALA A 414 -9.69 14.75 -0.77
C ALA A 414 -9.03 16.12 -0.62
N ILE A 415 -8.16 16.29 0.38
CA ILE A 415 -7.45 17.55 0.63
C ILE A 415 -6.00 17.38 0.17
N GLU A 416 -5.56 18.18 -0.80
CA GLU A 416 -4.18 18.15 -1.29
C GLU A 416 -3.21 18.73 -0.25
N LEU A 417 -2.09 18.04 0.00
CA LEU A 417 -1.02 18.50 0.89
C LEU A 417 0.28 18.76 0.12
N PRO A 418 0.36 19.80 -0.74
CA PRO A 418 1.46 19.98 -1.69
C PRO A 418 2.83 20.22 -1.04
N LYS A 419 2.85 20.68 0.21
CA LYS A 419 4.09 20.91 0.98
C LYS A 419 4.54 19.69 1.77
N PHE A 420 3.74 18.62 1.82
CA PHE A 420 4.00 17.44 2.62
C PHE A 420 4.28 16.23 1.73
N SER A 421 5.28 15.43 2.10
CA SER A 421 5.69 14.23 1.35
C SER A 421 6.27 13.19 2.29
N LEU A 422 6.37 11.94 1.83
CA LEU A 422 7.00 10.86 2.62
C LEU A 422 8.43 11.23 3.05
N LYS A 423 9.20 11.86 2.15
CA LYS A 423 10.54 12.36 2.47
C LYS A 423 10.50 13.38 3.61
N ARG A 424 9.54 14.31 3.59
CA ARG A 424 9.38 15.31 4.63
C ARG A 424 8.91 14.72 5.96
N ALA A 425 7.97 13.77 5.92
CA ALA A 425 7.54 13.03 7.10
C ALA A 425 8.71 12.31 7.79
N ASN A 426 9.55 11.60 7.01
CA ASN A 426 10.76 10.95 7.51
C ASN A 426 11.77 11.95 8.12
N GLN A 427 11.96 13.11 7.50
CA GLN A 427 12.82 14.16 8.05
C GLN A 427 12.31 14.69 9.39
N LEU A 428 11.00 14.96 9.50
CA LEU A 428 10.39 15.44 10.73
C LEU A 428 10.48 14.37 11.84
N LEU A 429 10.18 13.12 11.52
CA LEU A 429 10.30 11.99 12.46
C LEU A 429 11.74 11.85 12.95
N SER A 430 12.73 11.87 12.05
CA SER A 430 14.14 11.77 12.42
C SER A 430 14.59 12.87 13.39
N VAL A 431 14.15 14.12 13.16
CA VAL A 431 14.43 15.25 14.07
C VAL A 431 13.70 15.07 15.40
N TRP A 432 12.43 14.67 15.38
CA TRP A 432 11.62 14.42 16.57
C TRP A 432 12.25 13.35 17.47
N SER A 433 12.54 12.20 16.91
CA SER A 433 13.15 11.05 17.58
C SER A 433 14.52 11.37 18.18
N SER A 434 15.40 12.01 17.40
CA SER A 434 16.72 12.44 17.89
C SER A 434 16.63 13.41 19.07
N ASN A 435 15.60 14.26 19.09
CA ASN A 435 15.37 15.22 20.14
C ASN A 435 14.81 14.57 21.42
N LEU A 436 13.90 13.59 21.29
CA LEU A 436 13.43 12.77 22.42
C LEU A 436 14.59 12.03 23.09
N GLN A 437 15.48 11.41 22.31
CA GLN A 437 16.66 10.72 22.82
C GLN A 437 17.60 11.67 23.58
N SER A 438 17.78 12.89 23.09
CA SER A 438 18.61 13.92 23.73
C SER A 438 18.05 14.38 25.08
N CYS A 439 16.75 14.24 25.31
CA CYS A 439 16.09 14.46 26.60
C CYS A 439 16.20 13.28 27.57
N GLY A 440 16.84 12.16 27.17
CA GLY A 440 16.85 10.93 27.95
C GLY A 440 15.50 10.20 27.96
N VAL A 441 14.56 10.59 27.07
CA VAL A 441 13.30 9.88 26.90
C VAL A 441 13.58 8.61 26.10
N ARG A 442 13.23 7.45 26.65
CA ARG A 442 13.39 6.18 25.94
C ARG A 442 12.37 6.11 24.79
N GLU A 443 12.89 6.02 23.57
CA GLU A 443 12.13 5.77 22.33
C GLU A 443 12.55 4.40 21.75
N ARG A 444 11.69 3.81 20.91
CA ARG A 444 11.85 2.49 20.25
C ARG A 444 13.17 2.33 19.45
N SER A 445 13.87 3.42 19.13
CA SER A 445 14.82 3.50 18.02
C SER A 445 16.30 3.20 18.34
N THR A 446 16.85 3.36 19.56
CA THR A 446 18.25 2.93 19.82
C THR A 446 18.60 2.64 21.29
N ASN A 447 19.14 1.44 21.57
CA ASN A 447 19.83 1.12 22.82
C ASN A 447 21.26 1.68 22.82
N ARG A 448 21.44 2.93 23.28
CA ARG A 448 22.72 3.40 23.83
C ARG A 448 22.47 4.04 25.18
N ALA A 449 23.41 3.83 26.10
CA ALA A 449 23.35 4.34 27.48
C ALA A 449 23.02 5.85 27.50
N ALA A 450 22.12 6.23 28.40
CA ALA A 450 21.69 7.61 28.58
C ALA A 450 22.90 8.54 28.80
N LEU A 451 23.06 9.53 27.93
CA LEU A 451 23.97 10.64 28.15
C LEU A 451 23.32 11.63 29.15
N PRO A 452 24.11 12.34 29.97
CA PRO A 452 23.57 13.33 30.90
C PRO A 452 22.86 14.47 30.15
N PRO A 453 21.77 15.03 30.70
CA PRO A 453 20.95 16.04 30.04
C PRO A 453 21.77 17.28 29.67
N SER A 454 21.77 17.62 28.38
CA SER A 454 22.35 18.86 27.84
C SER A 454 21.41 20.05 28.05
N LYS A 455 21.96 21.27 28.09
CA LYS A 455 21.26 22.52 28.43
C LYS A 455 19.97 22.74 27.61
N SER A 456 18.88 23.05 28.30
CA SER A 456 17.46 22.90 27.91
C SER A 456 16.91 23.77 26.76
N LYS A 457 17.57 24.86 26.36
CA LYS A 457 17.00 25.81 25.37
C LYS A 457 17.03 25.30 23.92
N GLY A 458 18.09 24.60 23.52
CA GLY A 458 18.25 24.13 22.12
C GLY A 458 17.29 23.00 21.74
N VAL A 459 17.02 22.10 22.70
CA VAL A 459 16.10 20.96 22.53
C VAL A 459 14.65 21.43 22.34
N ARG A 460 14.21 22.43 23.13
CA ARG A 460 12.86 22.98 23.00
C ARG A 460 12.59 23.54 21.59
N ILE A 461 13.54 24.28 21.03
CA ILE A 461 13.42 24.89 19.70
C ILE A 461 13.18 23.83 18.61
N LEU A 462 13.79 22.65 18.72
CA LEU A 462 13.60 21.58 17.75
C LEU A 462 12.18 20.98 17.82
N PHE A 463 11.61 20.81 19.02
CA PHE A 463 10.21 20.39 19.16
C PHE A 463 9.26 21.43 18.55
N GLU A 464 9.43 22.71 18.91
CA GLU A 464 8.60 23.81 18.38
C GLU A 464 8.67 23.85 16.85
N ARG A 465 9.84 23.60 16.26
CA ARG A 465 10.03 23.57 14.82
C ARG A 465 9.28 22.42 14.15
N VAL A 466 9.35 21.21 14.70
CA VAL A 466 8.61 20.06 14.14
C VAL A 466 7.10 20.29 14.28
N LEU A 467 6.61 20.73 15.44
CA LEU A 467 5.19 21.00 15.66
C LEU A 467 4.67 22.13 14.76
N LYS A 468 5.50 23.13 14.47
CA LYS A 468 5.18 24.19 13.51
C LYS A 468 5.06 23.65 12.08
N TYR A 469 5.94 22.75 11.64
CA TYR A 469 5.81 22.15 10.31
C TYR A 469 4.59 21.22 10.21
N LEU A 470 4.28 20.45 11.26
CA LEU A 470 3.04 19.67 11.30
C LEU A 470 1.81 20.58 11.21
N TRP A 471 1.85 21.75 11.84
CA TRP A 471 0.80 22.76 11.74
C TRP A 471 0.68 23.29 10.30
N ASP A 472 1.76 23.87 9.77
CA ASP A 472 1.74 24.57 8.48
C ASP A 472 1.48 23.64 7.28
N ASP A 473 2.03 22.41 7.32
CA ASP A 473 2.05 21.51 6.16
C ASP A 473 0.94 20.45 6.18
N VAL A 474 0.32 20.18 7.34
CA VAL A 474 -0.69 19.11 7.50
C VAL A 474 -1.97 19.61 8.17
N VAL A 475 -1.89 20.05 9.42
CA VAL A 475 -3.08 20.32 10.24
C VAL A 475 -3.85 21.55 9.74
N TRP A 476 -3.17 22.66 9.48
CA TRP A 476 -3.82 23.89 9.06
C TRP A 476 -4.57 23.77 7.73
N PRO A 477 -3.98 23.18 6.65
CA PRO A 477 -4.72 22.92 5.42
C PRO A 477 -6.00 22.09 5.64
N ILE A 478 -5.96 21.11 6.55
CA ILE A 478 -7.11 20.27 6.88
C ILE A 478 -8.18 21.11 7.60
N LEU A 479 -7.81 21.86 8.64
CA LEU A 479 -8.73 22.71 9.39
C LEU A 479 -9.41 23.77 8.50
N GLN A 480 -8.67 24.35 7.56
CA GLN A 480 -9.23 25.28 6.57
C GLN A 480 -10.25 24.61 5.64
N ALA A 481 -9.98 23.39 5.19
CA ALA A 481 -10.88 22.66 4.29
C ALA A 481 -12.18 22.22 4.96
N ILE A 482 -12.21 22.13 6.30
CA ILE A 482 -13.40 21.74 7.08
C ILE A 482 -14.03 22.93 7.83
N ASP A 483 -13.67 24.16 7.46
CA ASP A 483 -14.16 25.42 8.02
C ASP A 483 -13.93 25.60 9.54
N VAL A 484 -12.98 24.89 10.14
CA VAL A 484 -12.57 25.05 11.55
C VAL A 484 -11.42 26.07 11.63
N THR A 485 -11.76 27.34 11.42
CA THR A 485 -10.75 28.42 11.28
C THR A 485 -10.62 29.33 12.50
N SER A 486 -11.53 29.22 13.47
CA SER A 486 -11.55 30.04 14.67
C SER A 486 -11.32 29.19 15.93
N PRO A 487 -10.44 29.62 16.86
CA PRO A 487 -10.24 28.91 18.11
C PRO A 487 -11.45 29.10 19.05
N SER A 488 -11.75 28.09 19.86
CA SER A 488 -12.71 28.18 20.96
C SER A 488 -12.01 28.03 22.31
N VAL A 489 -12.50 28.76 23.31
CA VAL A 489 -12.07 28.60 24.72
C VAL A 489 -12.92 27.56 25.44
N ASP A 490 -14.11 27.28 24.91
CA ASP A 490 -15.01 26.26 25.42
C ASP A 490 -14.72 24.90 24.76
N THR A 491 -14.14 24.00 25.55
CA THR A 491 -13.78 22.65 25.14
C THR A 491 -14.99 21.80 24.78
N ASP A 492 -16.15 22.04 25.40
CA ASP A 492 -17.37 21.29 25.13
C ASP A 492 -18.00 21.68 23.77
N CYS A 493 -17.53 22.77 23.18
CA CYS A 493 -17.91 23.24 21.84
C CYS A 493 -16.87 22.92 20.75
N LEU A 494 -15.73 22.29 21.09
CA LEU A 494 -14.70 21.97 20.10
C LEU A 494 -15.11 20.76 19.25
N PRO A 495 -14.89 20.78 17.92
CA PRO A 495 -15.10 19.60 17.09
C PRO A 495 -14.10 18.49 17.44
N HIS A 496 -14.55 17.24 17.31
CA HIS A 496 -13.73 16.06 17.51
C HIS A 496 -13.19 15.55 16.16
N ILE A 497 -11.86 15.49 16.02
CA ILE A 497 -11.16 14.97 14.85
C ILE A 497 -10.48 13.64 15.20
N THR A 498 -10.76 12.60 14.40
CA THR A 498 -10.07 11.30 14.51
C THR A 498 -9.06 11.13 13.37
N TRP A 499 -7.78 11.05 13.70
CA TRP A 499 -6.65 10.90 12.78
C TRP A 499 -6.41 9.42 12.43
N CYS A 500 -6.63 9.03 11.18
CA CYS A 500 -6.21 7.74 10.64
C CYS A 500 -4.93 7.93 9.82
N VAL A 501 -3.77 7.77 10.46
CA VAL A 501 -2.46 8.07 9.88
C VAL A 501 -1.64 6.80 9.66
N THR A 502 -0.81 6.77 8.62
CA THR A 502 0.08 5.65 8.28
C THR A 502 1.52 6.11 8.12
N GLY A 503 2.46 5.15 8.06
CA GLY A 503 3.88 5.41 7.85
C GLY A 503 4.51 6.29 8.94
N PRO A 504 5.52 7.11 8.59
CA PRO A 504 6.21 7.98 9.54
C PRO A 504 5.30 9.01 10.24
N LEU A 505 4.18 9.39 9.62
CA LEU A 505 3.25 10.36 10.19
C LEU A 505 2.53 9.81 11.42
N ALA A 506 2.32 8.48 11.50
CA ALA A 506 1.70 7.84 12.65
C ALA A 506 2.52 7.97 13.95
N GLN A 507 3.80 8.33 13.86
CA GLN A 507 4.69 8.53 15.00
C GLN A 507 4.87 10.00 15.38
N LEU A 508 4.21 10.93 14.67
CA LEU A 508 4.30 12.37 14.90
C LEU A 508 3.05 12.88 15.64
N PRO A 509 3.19 13.78 16.63
CA PRO A 509 2.08 14.20 17.49
C PRO A 509 1.22 15.28 16.84
N LEU A 510 0.36 14.89 15.88
CA LEU A 510 -0.60 15.81 15.24
C LEU A 510 -1.47 16.58 16.23
N HIS A 511 -1.89 15.93 17.33
CA HIS A 511 -2.68 16.54 18.40
C HIS A 511 -1.95 17.66 19.18
N ALA A 512 -0.64 17.84 18.96
CA ALA A 512 0.17 18.91 19.53
C ALA A 512 0.69 19.90 18.48
N ALA A 513 0.29 19.76 17.21
CA ALA A 513 0.70 20.67 16.14
C ALA A 513 0.33 22.12 16.48
N GLY A 514 1.26 23.04 16.25
CA GLY A 514 1.04 24.46 16.52
C GLY A 514 2.30 25.29 16.34
N ASN A 515 2.13 26.61 16.33
CA ASN A 515 3.24 27.55 16.37
C ASN A 515 3.45 28.07 17.79
N TYR A 516 4.48 27.54 18.45
CA TYR A 516 4.83 27.88 19.83
C TYR A 516 5.86 29.01 19.94
N SER A 517 6.22 29.67 18.82
CA SER A 517 7.16 30.80 18.83
C SER A 517 6.58 32.06 19.50
N SER A 518 5.27 32.12 19.69
CA SER A 518 4.57 33.21 20.37
C SER A 518 3.45 32.67 21.25
N ASP A 519 3.18 33.35 22.37
CA ASP A 519 2.11 32.96 23.30
C ASP A 519 0.72 33.02 22.65
N ALA A 520 0.54 33.77 21.57
CA ALA A 520 -0.70 33.87 20.80
C ALA A 520 -0.74 33.01 19.52
N GLY A 521 0.28 32.16 19.28
CA GLY A 521 0.31 31.31 18.09
C GLY A 521 -0.86 30.31 18.03
N PRO A 522 -1.19 29.75 16.87
CA PRO A 522 -2.21 28.70 16.81
C PRO A 522 -1.70 27.38 17.40
N ARG A 523 -2.57 26.66 18.12
CA ARG A 523 -2.34 25.27 18.54
C ARG A 523 -3.60 24.48 18.29
N ILE A 524 -3.48 23.29 17.71
CA ILE A 524 -4.63 22.46 17.32
C ILE A 524 -5.60 22.18 18.47
N TYR A 525 -5.09 22.07 19.69
CA TYR A 525 -5.92 21.82 20.87
C TYR A 525 -6.83 23.03 21.23
N ASN A 526 -6.70 24.19 20.58
CA ASN A 526 -7.68 25.29 20.68
C ASN A 526 -8.74 25.25 19.57
N TYR A 527 -8.61 24.35 18.59
CA TYR A 527 -9.48 24.23 17.42
C TYR A 527 -10.24 22.91 17.39
N ALA A 528 -9.66 21.84 17.95
CA ALA A 528 -10.26 20.51 17.94
C ALA A 528 -9.76 19.63 19.08
N VAL A 529 -10.62 18.70 19.49
CA VAL A 529 -10.23 17.52 20.28
C VAL A 529 -9.73 16.45 19.32
N SER A 530 -8.58 15.83 19.64
CA SER A 530 -7.92 14.88 18.74
C SER A 530 -7.94 13.45 19.30
N SER A 531 -8.35 12.52 18.45
CA SER A 531 -8.21 11.07 18.65
C SER A 531 -7.47 10.45 17.48
N TYR A 532 -6.99 9.23 17.64
CA TYR A 532 -6.35 8.44 16.59
C TYR A 532 -7.14 7.17 16.31
N THR A 533 -6.96 6.58 15.14
CA THR A 533 -7.46 5.24 14.86
C THR A 533 -6.45 4.43 14.05
N PRO A 534 -6.24 3.15 14.38
CA PRO A 534 -5.31 2.30 13.64
C PRO A 534 -5.80 1.99 12.22
N SER A 535 -7.12 2.01 12.01
CA SER A 535 -7.70 1.85 10.68
C SER A 535 -9.14 2.36 10.65
N LEU A 536 -9.62 2.72 9.46
CA LEU A 536 -11.02 3.06 9.25
C LEU A 536 -11.96 1.91 9.66
N SER A 537 -11.56 0.65 9.42
CA SER A 537 -12.32 -0.53 9.84
C SER A 537 -12.46 -0.63 11.35
N ALA A 538 -11.41 -0.31 12.11
CA ALA A 538 -11.45 -0.28 13.57
C ALA A 538 -12.36 0.84 14.07
N HIS A 539 -12.26 2.04 13.49
CA HIS A 539 -13.14 3.16 13.81
C HIS A 539 -14.62 2.84 13.54
N VAL A 540 -14.94 2.34 12.35
CA VAL A 540 -16.32 1.96 11.99
C VAL A 540 -16.86 0.87 12.91
N ARG A 541 -16.03 -0.10 13.32
CA ARG A 541 -16.41 -1.12 14.31
C ARG A 541 -16.76 -0.49 15.66
N ALA A 542 -15.92 0.42 16.16
CA ALA A 542 -16.13 1.11 17.42
C ALA A 542 -17.41 1.97 17.41
N CYS A 543 -17.72 2.64 16.29
CA CYS A 543 -18.97 3.38 16.09
C CYS A 543 -20.20 2.46 16.03
N ARG A 544 -20.08 1.26 15.45
CA ARG A 544 -21.21 0.32 15.23
C ARG A 544 -21.50 -0.60 16.41
N SER A 545 -20.63 -0.69 17.42
CA SER A 545 -20.81 -1.54 18.60
C SER A 545 -21.95 -1.11 19.54
N GLN A 546 -22.89 -0.29 19.05
CA GLN A 546 -24.02 0.37 19.71
C GLN A 546 -25.06 -0.55 20.39
N LYS A 547 -24.83 -1.86 20.50
CA LYS A 547 -25.88 -2.79 20.95
C LYS A 547 -26.27 -2.67 22.43
N ARG A 548 -25.57 -1.90 23.28
CA ARG A 548 -25.95 -1.68 24.70
C ARG A 548 -25.52 -0.30 25.23
N ARG A 549 -26.50 0.49 25.71
CA ARG A 549 -26.41 1.68 26.61
C ARG A 549 -25.02 2.36 26.72
N SER A 550 -24.61 3.16 25.73
CA SER A 550 -23.27 3.80 25.66
C SER A 550 -23.03 5.00 26.60
N HIS A 551 -24.03 5.47 27.35
CA HIS A 551 -23.91 6.68 28.20
C HIS A 551 -24.03 6.43 29.70
N ALA A 552 -24.45 5.23 30.09
CA ALA A 552 -24.53 4.89 31.51
C ALA A 552 -23.11 4.70 32.07
N MET A 553 -22.94 5.02 33.35
CA MET A 553 -21.75 4.57 34.08
C MET A 553 -21.72 3.03 34.07
N PRO A 554 -20.53 2.41 33.91
CA PRO A 554 -20.42 0.96 34.00
C PRO A 554 -20.79 0.49 35.40
N GLN A 555 -21.22 -0.77 35.52
CA GLN A 555 -21.48 -1.36 36.84
C GLN A 555 -20.18 -1.74 37.55
N ASN A 556 -19.16 -2.12 36.78
CA ASN A 556 -17.87 -2.54 37.30
C ASN A 556 -16.69 -1.98 36.48
N ALA A 557 -15.51 -1.95 37.10
CA ALA A 557 -14.25 -1.57 36.49
C ALA A 557 -13.10 -2.44 37.03
N LEU A 558 -12.10 -2.67 36.20
CA LEU A 558 -10.88 -3.40 36.56
C LEU A 558 -9.71 -2.42 36.68
N ILE A 559 -9.01 -2.47 37.81
CA ILE A 559 -7.83 -1.65 38.10
C ILE A 559 -6.66 -2.60 38.31
N ILE A 560 -5.63 -2.47 37.47
CA ILE A 560 -4.43 -3.31 37.51
C ILE A 560 -3.24 -2.41 37.81
N THR A 561 -2.55 -2.69 38.91
CA THR A 561 -1.36 -1.96 39.33
C THR A 561 -0.20 -2.93 39.55
N GLN A 562 0.96 -2.61 38.98
CA GLN A 562 2.18 -3.40 39.19
C GLN A 562 3.37 -2.50 39.56
N PRO A 563 3.49 -2.08 40.83
CA PRO A 563 4.54 -1.17 41.29
C PRO A 563 5.94 -1.80 41.33
N ALA A 564 6.03 -3.13 41.44
CA ALA A 564 7.29 -3.86 41.62
C ALA A 564 7.37 -5.13 40.76
N THR A 565 7.37 -4.97 39.43
CA THR A 565 7.50 -6.11 38.51
C THR A 565 8.88 -6.78 38.60
N PRO A 566 8.96 -8.11 38.72
CA PRO A 566 10.23 -8.84 38.62
C PRO A 566 11.00 -8.51 37.33
N GLY A 567 12.26 -8.09 37.46
CA GLY A 567 13.12 -7.76 36.32
C GLY A 567 13.00 -6.34 35.78
N PHE A 568 12.14 -5.48 36.36
CA PHE A 568 11.98 -4.07 35.97
C PHE A 568 12.28 -3.12 37.14
N ALA A 569 12.49 -1.84 36.83
CA ALA A 569 12.67 -0.81 37.85
C ALA A 569 11.34 -0.52 38.57
N PRO A 570 11.32 -0.26 39.89
CA PRO A 570 10.07 0.05 40.59
C PRO A 570 9.39 1.33 40.09
N ILE A 571 8.06 1.31 39.98
CA ILE A 571 7.20 2.45 39.61
C ILE A 571 6.23 2.72 40.76
N GLN A 572 6.70 3.48 41.75
CA GLN A 572 6.03 3.57 43.06
C GLN A 572 4.72 4.36 43.02
N LYS A 573 4.57 5.33 42.10
CA LYS A 573 3.33 6.10 42.00
C LYS A 573 2.18 5.35 41.35
N THR A 574 2.44 4.21 40.71
CA THR A 574 1.42 3.29 40.18
C THR A 574 0.41 2.86 41.23
N ALA A 575 0.85 2.56 42.46
CA ALA A 575 -0.07 2.21 43.55
C ALA A 575 -0.94 3.41 43.99
N VAL A 576 -0.37 4.63 43.98
CA VAL A 576 -1.10 5.87 44.29
C VAL A 576 -2.14 6.16 43.21
N GLU A 577 -1.77 5.95 41.95
CA GLU A 577 -2.64 6.10 40.79
C GLU A 577 -3.84 5.14 40.88
N GLY A 578 -3.60 3.84 41.09
CA GLY A 578 -4.67 2.85 41.23
C GLY A 578 -5.61 3.14 42.40
N ALA A 579 -5.07 3.52 43.56
CA ALA A 579 -5.87 3.90 44.73
C ALA A 579 -6.77 5.11 44.44
N ARG A 580 -6.26 6.10 43.69
CA ARG A 580 -7.03 7.29 43.31
C ARG A 580 -8.16 6.95 42.33
N VAL A 581 -7.91 6.08 41.36
CA VAL A 581 -8.95 5.61 40.43
C VAL A 581 -10.04 4.86 41.18
N HIS A 582 -9.65 3.96 42.09
CA HIS A 582 -10.58 3.20 42.92
C HIS A 582 -11.49 4.13 43.75
N GLU A 583 -10.91 5.14 44.39
CA GLU A 583 -11.65 6.15 45.15
C GLU A 583 -12.69 6.88 44.28
N ILE A 584 -12.26 7.45 43.15
CA ILE A 584 -13.14 8.23 42.25
C ILE A 584 -14.28 7.39 41.68
N LEU A 585 -14.02 6.14 41.30
CA LEU A 585 -15.04 5.26 40.74
C LEU A 585 -16.02 4.75 41.82
N SER A 586 -15.52 4.51 43.03
CA SER A 586 -16.36 4.13 44.18
C SER A 586 -17.31 5.25 44.60
N GLU A 587 -16.88 6.53 44.54
CA GLU A 587 -17.70 7.72 44.81
C GLU A 587 -18.99 7.77 43.96
N VAL A 588 -18.97 7.15 42.78
CA VAL A 588 -20.08 7.14 41.82
C VAL A 588 -20.76 5.78 41.68
N GLY A 589 -20.45 4.84 42.58
CA GLY A 589 -21.12 3.54 42.69
C GLY A 589 -20.67 2.50 41.69
N VAL A 590 -19.46 2.61 41.13
CA VAL A 590 -18.87 1.59 40.24
C VAL A 590 -18.11 0.56 41.08
N GLU A 591 -18.43 -0.72 40.95
CA GLU A 591 -17.72 -1.80 41.64
C GLU A 591 -16.33 -2.00 41.04
N CYS A 592 -15.28 -1.83 41.84
CA CYS A 592 -13.90 -1.93 41.35
C CYS A 592 -13.25 -3.25 41.76
N THR A 593 -12.82 -4.04 40.76
CA THR A 593 -11.90 -5.16 40.97
C THR A 593 -10.48 -4.62 40.90
N ALA A 594 -9.74 -4.64 42.01
CA ALA A 594 -8.34 -4.19 42.04
C ALA A 594 -7.39 -5.41 42.09
N LEU A 595 -6.47 -5.49 41.12
CA LEU A 595 -5.39 -6.48 41.08
C LEU A 595 -4.05 -5.73 41.24
N ASP A 596 -3.48 -5.76 42.43
CA ASP A 596 -2.23 -5.05 42.78
C ASP A 596 -1.08 -6.01 43.06
N GLY A 597 0.11 -5.65 42.59
CA GLY A 597 1.36 -6.34 42.92
C GLY A 597 1.29 -7.85 42.61
N THR A 598 1.28 -8.68 43.66
CA THR A 598 1.28 -10.14 43.52
C THR A 598 -0.01 -10.71 42.93
N ASP A 599 -1.13 -9.98 43.03
CA ASP A 599 -2.44 -10.43 42.55
C ASP A 599 -2.63 -10.16 41.04
N ALA A 600 -1.81 -9.28 40.47
CA ALA A 600 -1.79 -8.93 39.05
C ALA A 600 -1.03 -9.99 38.22
N THR A 601 -1.54 -11.21 38.14
CA THR A 601 -1.02 -12.30 37.29
C THR A 601 -1.67 -12.26 35.90
N VAL A 602 -1.02 -12.86 34.91
CA VAL A 602 -1.56 -12.94 33.52
C VAL A 602 -2.94 -13.61 33.51
N SER A 603 -3.13 -14.66 34.32
CA SER A 603 -4.40 -15.39 34.38
C SER A 603 -5.52 -14.61 35.07
N SER A 604 -5.23 -13.96 36.21
CA SER A 604 -6.23 -13.17 36.96
C SER A 604 -6.69 -11.95 36.15
N VAL A 605 -5.75 -11.27 35.49
CA VAL A 605 -6.04 -10.14 34.61
C VAL A 605 -6.91 -10.57 33.45
N LYS A 606 -6.54 -11.63 32.72
CA LYS A 606 -7.31 -12.12 31.57
C LYS A 606 -8.75 -12.48 31.97
N SER A 607 -8.92 -13.22 33.06
CA SER A 607 -10.24 -13.62 33.58
C SER A 607 -11.13 -12.43 33.96
N SER A 608 -10.53 -11.36 34.48
CA SER A 608 -11.25 -10.17 34.93
C SER A 608 -11.60 -9.23 33.77
N MET A 609 -10.74 -9.16 32.74
CA MET A 609 -10.95 -8.32 31.56
C MET A 609 -12.20 -8.72 30.76
N ASP A 610 -12.53 -10.01 30.69
CA ASP A 610 -13.70 -10.52 29.96
C ASP A 610 -15.03 -9.90 30.44
N HIS A 611 -15.08 -9.42 31.69
CA HIS A 611 -16.31 -8.96 32.35
C HIS A 611 -16.27 -7.48 32.75
N SER A 612 -15.24 -6.73 32.32
CA SER A 612 -14.99 -5.37 32.77
C SER A 612 -15.06 -4.38 31.60
N PRO A 613 -16.12 -3.55 31.50
CA PRO A 613 -16.24 -2.54 30.45
C PRO A 613 -15.12 -1.51 30.51
N TRP A 614 -14.69 -1.16 31.72
CA TRP A 614 -13.60 -0.20 31.95
C TRP A 614 -12.40 -0.92 32.55
N VAL A 615 -11.23 -0.70 31.95
CA VAL A 615 -9.96 -1.25 32.43
C VAL A 615 -8.93 -0.14 32.59
N HIS A 616 -8.33 -0.06 33.76
CA HIS A 616 -7.19 0.80 34.06
C HIS A 616 -5.95 -0.07 34.28
N ILE A 617 -4.91 0.15 33.48
CA ILE A 617 -3.65 -0.61 33.57
C ILE A 617 -2.51 0.35 33.85
N ALA A 618 -1.91 0.22 35.02
CA ALA A 618 -0.72 0.97 35.40
C ALA A 618 0.41 -0.03 35.71
N CYS A 619 1.34 -0.17 34.76
CA CYS A 619 2.46 -1.12 34.84
C CYS A 619 3.54 -0.78 33.80
N HIS A 620 4.61 -1.59 33.75
CA HIS A 620 5.57 -1.49 32.65
C HIS A 620 4.98 -2.02 31.33
N GLY A 621 5.09 -1.21 30.28
CA GLY A 621 4.92 -1.69 28.91
C GLY A 621 6.19 -2.44 28.47
N PHE A 622 6.01 -3.61 27.90
CA PHE A 622 7.08 -4.39 27.27
C PHE A 622 6.88 -4.40 25.75
N GLN A 623 7.92 -4.06 25.00
CA GLN A 623 7.90 -4.02 23.54
C GLN A 623 8.89 -5.03 22.97
N HIS A 624 8.42 -5.92 22.12
CA HIS A 624 9.25 -6.96 21.51
C HIS A 624 9.72 -6.52 20.10
N ARG A 625 11.04 -6.45 19.91
CA ARG A 625 11.68 -5.78 18.75
C ARG A 625 11.43 -6.42 17.39
N PHE A 626 11.22 -7.74 17.35
CA PHE A 626 11.16 -8.49 16.09
C PHE A 626 9.78 -9.04 15.78
N ASP A 627 8.91 -9.07 16.78
CA ASP A 627 7.55 -9.59 16.68
C ASP A 627 6.67 -8.72 17.56
N PRO A 628 6.01 -7.71 17.00
CA PRO A 628 5.16 -6.81 17.75
C PRO A 628 4.04 -7.54 18.52
N THR A 629 3.58 -8.70 18.07
CA THR A 629 2.50 -9.46 18.72
C THR A 629 2.89 -10.01 20.09
N LEU A 630 4.19 -10.05 20.39
CA LEU A 630 4.75 -10.44 21.70
C LEU A 630 4.97 -9.25 22.64
N SER A 631 4.70 -8.03 22.19
CA SER A 631 4.65 -6.85 23.07
C SER A 631 3.44 -6.95 24.01
N GLY A 632 3.54 -6.39 25.21
CA GLY A 632 2.53 -6.61 26.23
C GLY A 632 2.71 -5.78 27.50
N PHE A 633 1.92 -6.10 28.51
CA PHE A 633 1.99 -5.51 29.85
C PHE A 633 2.76 -6.43 30.78
N ALA A 634 3.77 -5.92 31.47
CA ALA A 634 4.56 -6.72 32.40
C ALA A 634 3.82 -6.84 33.74
N LEU A 635 3.45 -8.08 34.06
CA LEU A 635 2.65 -8.49 35.21
C LEU A 635 3.51 -9.32 36.18
N GLN A 636 2.92 -9.81 37.27
CA GLN A 636 3.65 -10.49 38.34
C GLN A 636 4.42 -11.74 37.86
N ASP A 637 3.79 -12.53 37.00
CA ASP A 637 4.25 -13.87 36.58
C ASP A 637 4.62 -13.95 35.09
N GLY A 638 4.54 -12.83 34.36
CA GLY A 638 4.84 -12.81 32.93
C GLY A 638 4.41 -11.55 32.21
N ILE A 639 4.34 -11.62 30.88
CA ILE A 639 3.90 -10.52 30.01
C ILE A 639 2.54 -10.89 29.42
N LEU A 640 1.53 -10.05 29.63
CA LEU A 640 0.24 -10.13 28.94
C LEU A 640 0.40 -9.58 27.51
N THR A 641 0.63 -10.47 26.55
CA THR A 641 0.98 -10.08 25.17
C THR A 641 -0.22 -9.67 24.33
N LEU A 642 0.04 -8.93 23.25
CA LEU A 642 -0.94 -8.56 22.23
C LEU A 642 -1.66 -9.78 21.64
N ASN A 643 -0.93 -10.85 21.33
CA ASN A 643 -1.53 -12.10 20.85
C ASN A 643 -2.54 -12.67 21.87
N MET A 644 -2.21 -12.63 23.17
CA MET A 644 -3.13 -13.06 24.23
C MET A 644 -4.35 -12.14 24.32
N LEU A 645 -4.17 -10.82 24.22
CA LEU A 645 -5.25 -9.83 24.23
C LEU A 645 -6.18 -9.98 23.01
N MET A 646 -5.65 -10.26 21.82
CA MET A 646 -6.47 -10.49 20.62
C MET A 646 -7.30 -11.77 20.69
N SER A 647 -6.98 -12.69 21.61
CA SER A 647 -7.80 -13.87 21.90
C SER A 647 -8.93 -13.60 22.90
N VAL A 648 -8.92 -12.43 23.54
CA VAL A 648 -9.97 -11.96 24.44
C VAL A 648 -11.02 -11.24 23.58
N MET A 649 -12.22 -11.79 23.53
CA MET A 649 -13.38 -11.12 22.94
C MET A 649 -14.23 -10.59 24.08
N ALA A 650 -13.94 -9.37 24.53
CA ALA A 650 -14.72 -8.74 25.58
C ALA A 650 -15.93 -8.05 24.94
N ASP A 651 -17.08 -8.73 24.94
CA ASP A 651 -18.33 -8.26 24.30
C ASP A 651 -18.85 -6.94 24.90
N ASP A 652 -18.50 -6.65 26.16
CA ASP A 652 -18.90 -5.43 26.89
C ASP A 652 -17.73 -4.43 27.08
N ALA A 653 -16.56 -4.62 26.43
CA ALA A 653 -15.42 -3.72 26.56
C ALA A 653 -15.67 -2.32 25.97
N GLU A 654 -15.41 -1.28 26.75
CA GLU A 654 -15.70 0.10 26.38
C GLU A 654 -14.45 0.99 26.43
N LEU A 655 -13.82 1.12 27.61
CA LEU A 655 -12.71 2.04 27.84
C LEU A 655 -11.49 1.36 28.44
N ALA A 656 -10.32 1.65 27.89
CA ALA A 656 -9.05 1.28 28.49
C ALA A 656 -8.18 2.51 28.76
N PHE A 657 -7.63 2.64 29.96
CA PHE A 657 -6.62 3.63 30.29
C PHE A 657 -5.28 2.92 30.51
N LEU A 658 -4.33 3.16 29.62
CA LEU A 658 -3.02 2.50 29.63
C LEU A 658 -1.96 3.46 30.18
N SER A 659 -1.80 3.48 31.50
CA SER A 659 -0.69 4.14 32.19
C SER A 659 0.57 3.25 32.15
N ALA A 660 0.95 2.88 30.94
CA ALA A 660 2.13 2.11 30.65
C ALA A 660 2.90 2.79 29.51
N CYS A 661 4.22 2.84 29.66
CA CYS A 661 5.11 3.52 28.72
C CYS A 661 5.03 2.89 27.33
N GLN A 662 5.07 3.72 26.27
CA GLN A 662 5.20 3.29 24.87
C GLN A 662 4.05 2.40 24.39
N THR A 663 2.82 2.66 24.86
CA THR A 663 1.61 1.92 24.49
C THR A 663 1.01 2.35 23.14
N ALA A 664 1.45 3.49 22.61
CA ALA A 664 1.00 4.09 21.33
C ALA A 664 2.11 4.28 20.27
N THR A 665 3.29 3.69 20.44
CA THR A 665 4.41 3.85 19.49
C THR A 665 4.39 2.75 18.42
N GLY A 666 4.24 3.09 17.14
CA GLY A 666 4.33 2.15 15.99
C GLY A 666 5.75 1.59 15.76
N ASP A 667 5.90 0.59 14.89
CA ASP A 667 7.20 -0.04 14.55
C ASP A 667 7.92 0.69 13.42
N GLU A 668 9.25 0.86 13.49
CA GLU A 668 10.03 1.50 12.41
C GLU A 668 10.10 0.64 11.14
N LYS A 669 10.12 -0.70 11.28
CA LYS A 669 10.17 -1.65 10.18
C LYS A 669 8.77 -2.03 9.67
N LEU A 670 7.75 -1.79 10.48
CA LEU A 670 6.34 -2.02 10.14
C LEU A 670 5.55 -0.73 10.38
N SER A 671 6.03 0.40 9.83
CA SER A 671 5.42 1.72 10.06
C SER A 671 3.98 1.83 9.54
N ASP A 672 3.60 0.93 8.64
CA ASP A 672 2.24 0.83 8.10
C ASP A 672 1.35 -0.16 8.87
N GLU A 673 1.92 -0.94 9.80
CA GLU A 673 1.16 -1.86 10.64
C GLU A 673 0.92 -1.22 12.02
N SER A 674 -0.35 -1.12 12.41
CA SER A 674 -0.78 -0.62 13.72
C SER A 674 -0.49 -1.63 14.84
N ALA A 675 0.76 -2.02 15.03
CA ALA A 675 1.18 -3.03 15.98
C ALA A 675 1.71 -2.38 17.27
N HIS A 676 0.81 -1.67 17.97
CA HIS A 676 1.05 -1.09 19.30
C HIS A 676 -0.07 -1.49 20.27
N LEU A 677 0.18 -1.39 21.57
CA LEU A 677 -0.71 -1.92 22.62
C LEU A 677 -2.12 -1.32 22.55
N ALA A 678 -2.24 -0.02 22.26
CA ALA A 678 -3.55 0.61 22.09
C ALA A 678 -4.37 0.03 20.92
N ALA A 679 -3.74 -0.28 19.78
CA ALA A 679 -4.42 -0.91 18.66
C ALA A 679 -4.86 -2.35 18.99
N GLY A 680 -4.08 -3.07 19.80
CA GLY A 680 -4.47 -4.37 20.34
C GLY A 680 -5.70 -4.32 21.23
N MET A 681 -5.81 -3.30 22.09
CA MET A 681 -7.01 -3.09 22.92
C MET A 681 -8.24 -2.77 22.05
N ILE A 682 -8.10 -1.92 21.02
CA ILE A 682 -9.19 -1.68 20.05
C ILE A 682 -9.59 -2.99 19.33
N ALA A 683 -8.61 -3.82 18.96
CA ALA A 683 -8.86 -5.12 18.34
C ALA A 683 -9.59 -6.10 19.27
N ALA A 684 -9.30 -6.05 20.58
CA ALA A 684 -9.95 -6.84 21.63
C ALA A 684 -11.37 -6.39 21.97
N GLY A 685 -11.83 -5.24 21.44
CA GLY A 685 -13.20 -4.77 21.56
C GLY A 685 -13.38 -3.40 22.20
N PHE A 686 -12.34 -2.84 22.84
CA PHE A 686 -12.42 -1.52 23.47
C PHE A 686 -12.74 -0.43 22.43
N ARG A 687 -13.63 0.50 22.79
CA ARG A 687 -14.10 1.58 21.91
C ARG A 687 -13.22 2.83 22.03
N GLY A 688 -12.70 3.11 23.22
CA GLY A 688 -11.79 4.22 23.50
C GLY A 688 -10.60 3.75 24.34
N VAL A 689 -9.39 4.16 23.95
CA VAL A 689 -8.15 3.76 24.62
C VAL A 689 -7.27 4.98 24.82
N VAL A 690 -7.00 5.34 26.07
CA VAL A 690 -5.97 6.33 26.41
C VAL A 690 -4.63 5.62 26.54
N ALA A 691 -3.61 6.12 25.87
CA ALA A 691 -2.28 5.54 25.81
C ALA A 691 -1.19 6.60 25.75
N THR A 692 0.08 6.17 25.82
CA THR A 692 1.24 7.07 25.77
C THR A 692 2.17 6.77 24.58
N MET A 693 2.56 7.79 23.82
CA MET A 693 3.49 7.68 22.68
C MET A 693 4.94 7.41 23.11
N TRP A 694 5.32 7.76 24.35
CA TRP A 694 6.61 7.46 24.97
C TRP A 694 6.49 7.44 26.50
N SER A 695 7.58 7.15 27.21
CA SER A 695 7.58 7.11 28.67
C SER A 695 7.21 8.45 29.30
N ILE A 696 6.20 8.43 30.17
CA ILE A 696 5.78 9.57 31.00
C ILE A 696 6.52 9.59 32.33
N GLN A 697 6.53 10.74 33.01
CA GLN A 697 7.07 10.82 34.37
C GLN A 697 6.09 10.25 35.39
N ASP A 698 6.60 9.47 36.35
CA ASP A 698 5.81 8.81 37.41
C ASP A 698 4.95 9.81 38.21
N ALA A 699 5.37 11.07 38.32
CA ALA A 699 4.63 12.13 39.01
C ALA A 699 3.47 12.74 38.19
N ASP A 700 3.50 12.61 36.86
CA ASP A 700 2.48 13.20 35.97
C ASP A 700 1.24 12.32 35.85
N ALA A 701 1.42 10.98 35.92
CA ALA A 701 0.33 10.03 35.72
C ALA A 701 -0.84 10.21 36.70
N PRO A 702 -0.63 10.33 38.04
CA PRO A 702 -1.74 10.51 38.97
C PRO A 702 -2.54 11.80 38.73
N VAL A 703 -1.87 12.88 38.29
CA VAL A 703 -2.52 14.17 38.01
C VAL A 703 -3.45 14.06 36.80
N VAL A 704 -2.98 13.43 35.72
CA VAL A 704 -3.77 13.25 34.49
C VAL A 704 -4.91 12.28 34.74
N VAL A 705 -4.66 11.16 35.42
CA VAL A 705 -5.65 10.12 35.70
C VAL A 705 -6.80 10.64 36.55
N GLU A 706 -6.50 11.36 37.64
CA GLU A 706 -7.54 11.98 38.46
C GLU A 706 -8.37 12.98 37.65
N ALA A 707 -7.71 13.85 36.88
CA ALA A 707 -8.40 14.83 36.07
C ALA A 707 -9.27 14.19 34.98
N TYR A 708 -8.78 13.13 34.36
CA TYR A 708 -9.45 12.36 33.32
C TYR A 708 -10.73 11.71 33.85
N TYR A 709 -10.64 10.90 34.90
CA TYR A 709 -11.82 10.19 35.41
C TYR A 709 -12.88 11.14 35.97
N ARG A 710 -12.47 12.20 36.71
CA ARG A 710 -13.43 13.20 37.19
C ARG A 710 -14.17 13.88 36.02
N ARG A 711 -13.44 14.30 34.98
CA ARG A 711 -14.06 14.94 33.81
C ARG A 711 -14.95 13.97 33.02
N LEU A 712 -14.51 12.73 32.82
CA LEU A 712 -15.30 11.71 32.13
C LEU A 712 -16.64 11.45 32.84
N ILE A 713 -16.61 11.35 34.17
CA ILE A 713 -17.81 11.19 35.01
C ILE A 713 -18.73 12.40 34.87
N GLU A 714 -18.20 13.62 34.92
CA GLU A 714 -18.98 14.86 34.72
C GLU A 714 -19.69 14.86 33.37
N LEU A 715 -18.97 14.56 32.27
CA LEU A 715 -19.52 14.53 30.91
C LEU A 715 -20.64 13.49 30.77
N ARG A 716 -20.46 12.29 31.34
CA ARG A 716 -21.48 11.24 31.29
C ARG A 716 -22.71 11.58 32.13
N LYS A 717 -22.53 12.14 33.33
CA LYS A 717 -23.64 12.59 34.19
C LYS A 717 -24.43 13.74 33.58
N ALA A 718 -23.76 14.64 32.86
CA ALA A 718 -24.41 15.75 32.18
C ALA A 718 -25.18 15.33 30.91
N GLY A 719 -24.94 14.12 30.39
CA GLY A 719 -25.61 13.62 29.19
C GLY A 719 -25.17 14.34 27.91
N VAL A 720 -24.00 14.97 27.90
CA VAL A 720 -23.48 15.77 26.77
C VAL A 720 -22.62 14.95 25.79
N VAL A 721 -22.36 13.68 26.10
CA VAL A 721 -21.60 12.77 25.24
C VAL A 721 -22.49 12.29 24.08
N GLN A 722 -22.01 12.44 22.85
CA GLN A 722 -22.77 12.05 21.65
C GLN A 722 -23.00 10.53 21.58
N GLU A 723 -23.95 10.09 20.76
CA GLU A 723 -24.39 8.69 20.73
C GLU A 723 -23.27 7.69 20.38
N TYR A 724 -22.36 8.10 19.50
CA TYR A 724 -21.26 7.28 18.99
C TYR A 724 -19.94 7.45 19.77
N GLU A 725 -19.86 8.41 20.69
CA GLU A 725 -18.65 8.73 21.45
C GLU A 725 -18.65 8.11 22.83
N THR A 726 -17.47 7.97 23.44
CA THR A 726 -17.34 7.51 24.83
C THR A 726 -17.15 8.65 25.85
N GLY A 727 -16.85 9.86 25.37
CA GLY A 727 -16.44 11.02 26.17
C GLY A 727 -14.97 11.02 26.58
N ALA A 728 -14.22 9.94 26.30
CA ALA A 728 -12.82 9.79 26.71
C ALA A 728 -11.89 10.83 26.06
N ALA A 729 -12.12 11.18 24.79
CA ALA A 729 -11.30 12.16 24.07
C ALA A 729 -11.34 13.55 24.75
N TYR A 730 -12.54 14.04 25.07
CA TYR A 730 -12.75 15.32 25.78
C TYR A 730 -12.21 15.28 27.21
N ALA A 731 -12.41 14.16 27.92
CA ALA A 731 -11.85 13.98 29.26
C ALA A 731 -10.31 14.03 29.25
N LEU A 732 -9.66 13.40 28.26
CA LEU A 732 -8.20 13.46 28.12
C LEU A 732 -7.74 14.86 27.73
N HIS A 733 -8.45 15.53 26.84
CA HIS A 733 -8.15 16.90 26.43
C HIS A 733 -8.03 17.85 27.63
N GLU A 734 -9.02 17.81 28.52
CA GLU A 734 -9.05 18.58 29.76
C GLU A 734 -7.99 18.11 30.77
N ALA A 735 -7.76 16.81 30.89
CA ALA A 735 -6.74 16.28 31.80
C ALA A 735 -5.34 16.77 31.43
N VAL A 736 -5.00 16.75 30.14
CA VAL A 736 -3.70 17.21 29.63
C VAL A 736 -3.59 18.74 29.71
N LYS A 737 -4.70 19.48 29.59
CA LYS A 737 -4.73 20.94 29.81
C LYS A 737 -4.22 21.31 31.20
N LYS A 738 -4.57 20.55 32.24
CA LYS A 738 -4.04 20.78 33.60
C LYS A 738 -2.52 20.68 33.69
N LEU A 739 -1.89 19.78 32.92
CA LEU A 739 -0.43 19.75 32.82
C LEU A 739 0.11 21.00 32.10
N ARG A 740 -0.50 21.40 30.98
CA ARG A 740 -0.06 22.59 30.22
C ARG A 740 -0.14 23.88 31.04
N GLU A 741 -1.17 24.03 31.86
CA GLU A 741 -1.42 25.23 32.69
C GLU A 741 -0.74 25.17 34.07
N SER A 742 -0.23 24.01 34.48
CA SER A 742 0.46 23.85 35.76
C SER A 742 1.76 24.67 35.80
N LYS A 743 1.96 25.39 36.91
CA LYS A 743 3.22 26.10 37.20
C LYS A 743 4.44 25.17 37.25
N SER A 744 4.27 23.89 37.55
CA SER A 744 5.37 22.92 37.66
C SER A 744 5.73 22.24 36.34
N VAL A 745 4.92 22.38 35.29
CA VAL A 745 5.10 21.71 33.99
C VAL A 745 5.17 22.77 32.88
N GLY A 746 4.07 23.47 32.62
CA GLY A 746 3.94 24.49 31.59
C GLY A 746 3.84 23.95 30.16
N GLU A 747 3.31 24.77 29.24
CA GLU A 747 3.12 24.42 27.82
C GLU A 747 4.42 23.99 27.12
N GLY A 748 5.55 24.63 27.44
CA GLY A 748 6.85 24.35 26.81
C GLY A 748 7.47 22.99 27.19
N ALA A 749 6.90 22.26 28.15
CA ALA A 749 7.37 20.96 28.57
C ALA A 749 6.76 19.81 27.73
N PHE A 750 6.95 19.86 26.41
CA PHE A 750 6.35 18.93 25.44
C PHE A 750 6.49 17.45 25.83
N ILE A 751 7.66 17.06 26.34
CA ILE A 751 7.93 15.67 26.74
C ILE A 751 7.01 15.14 27.85
N ARG A 752 6.37 16.02 28.62
CA ARG A 752 5.52 15.66 29.77
C ARG A 752 4.03 15.55 29.42
N TRP A 753 3.53 16.37 28.49
CA TRP A 753 2.09 16.42 28.18
C TRP A 753 1.71 15.90 26.79
N VAL A 754 2.60 16.00 25.80
CA VAL A 754 2.36 15.47 24.43
C VAL A 754 2.27 13.94 24.34
N PRO A 755 2.91 13.11 25.20
CA PRO A 755 2.78 11.66 25.01
C PRO A 755 1.34 11.13 25.15
N PHE A 756 0.45 11.82 25.87
CA PHE A 756 -0.91 11.37 26.11
C PHE A 756 -1.78 11.47 24.86
N VAL A 757 -2.28 10.33 24.39
CA VAL A 757 -3.11 10.22 23.19
C VAL A 757 -4.33 9.34 23.43
N HIS A 758 -5.42 9.63 22.74
CA HIS A 758 -6.62 8.81 22.71
C HIS A 758 -6.75 8.09 21.37
N PHE A 759 -7.10 6.81 21.39
CA PHE A 759 -7.47 6.01 20.21
C PHE A 759 -8.93 5.60 20.30
N GLY A 760 -9.68 5.68 19.20
CA GLY A 760 -11.07 5.24 19.15
C GLY A 760 -12.08 6.39 19.14
N VAL A 761 -13.26 6.19 19.74
CA VAL A 761 -14.45 7.06 19.64
C VAL A 761 -14.89 7.69 20.95
#